data_AF-A0A1Q8A9C6-F1
#
_entry.id   AF-A0A1Q8A9C6-F1
#
_cell.length_a   1.000
_cell.length_b   1.000
_cell.length_c   1.000
_cell.angle_alpha   90.00
_cell.angle_beta   90.00
_cell.angle_gamma   90.00
#
_symmetry.space_group_name_H-M   'P 1'
#
loop_
_entity.id
_entity.type
_entity.pdbx_description
1 polymer ?
#
loop_
_entity_poly.entity_id
_entity_poly.type
_entity_poly.pdbx_seq_one_letter_code
_entity_poly.pdbx_strand_id
1 'polypeptide(L)'
;MKRTPRPRVVETLARADRPERWTAAAPARARRLGAELARALTRNELVLRYQPIVDLRSGECRRVEALLRWRRRGASVAPAELIAVAQDTGQIGALSRWVIAEAVRQWIAWRERGLVLGIAVNVAGPELADPGVVGDTVKTLGALHIQPGVFTFDISPAALLTVPDVRGALSRLAAAGARFALDGVSPADMPGRTFARGIDELKLSRSLVRRLTTEPAALHDARALVEIAHDLSLSVVAVGVEDAATRDLVAKLGCEFAQGHWVSRPLAARSVAPWQRLAVGLAFGGALALATHMGATRAAGSGPGSASAPRQLTGFLPTICSLDLPLARARTSEASAVEQISERAGRDMVAVRAARADLFVEATVTGTDRTRIARAVDRDAEQLERDYGRSFARRPAVYVFATRISFATGLQRLFGARATDAGLLAAANGGVTLPRYGAVAINLENVPADRDLAIVRHELTHALVHEIVGPDAMLPAWFDEGLATLEERTLRVDDDATRDAAITLTLLAGGRGDLAALGSPTQWVTQNAALDGKAYTVAAEATRVLRERVTAEGLVRILEETGRGTAFATAYANVGGESLADFERAFPARLSSRYGQARIAVRPSAEGVRWSASGFAPGAAVTVEIEGAAYRVEYTATADRYGMYEAVFGGTAPSGEYAIRATGRGGRATASVRV
;
A
#
# COMPACT_ATOMS: atom_id res chain seq x y z
N MET A 1 59.17 -7.10 12.65
CA MET A 1 58.00 -7.75 13.29
C MET A 1 57.06 -6.67 13.81
N LYS A 2 55.99 -6.39 13.05
CA LYS A 2 55.02 -5.32 13.33
C LYS A 2 53.93 -5.82 14.30
N ARG A 3 53.71 -5.08 15.39
CA ARG A 3 52.53 -5.21 16.26
C ARG A 3 51.35 -4.47 15.59
N THR A 4 50.27 -5.18 15.32
CA THR A 4 49.02 -4.58 14.81
C THR A 4 48.01 -4.48 15.97
N PRO A 5 47.43 -3.31 16.25
CA PRO A 5 46.42 -3.14 17.29
C PRO A 5 45.05 -3.64 16.83
N ARG A 6 44.32 -4.27 17.76
CA ARG A 6 42.93 -4.75 17.60
C ARG A 6 41.97 -3.57 17.45
N PRO A 7 41.08 -3.54 16.43
CA PRO A 7 40.08 -2.48 16.33
C PRO A 7 38.94 -2.74 17.33
N ARG A 8 38.58 -1.69 18.06
CA ARG A 8 37.51 -1.63 19.06
C ARG A 8 36.41 -0.72 18.49
N VAL A 9 35.15 -1.10 18.75
CA VAL A 9 33.95 -0.23 18.83
C VAL A 9 33.42 0.31 17.50
N VAL A 10 32.50 -0.42 16.85
CA VAL A 10 31.20 0.04 16.28
C VAL A 10 30.46 -1.25 15.85
N GLU A 11 29.53 -1.81 16.63
CA GLU A 11 28.49 -2.73 16.07
C GLU A 11 27.36 -3.23 17.01
N THR A 12 27.26 -2.81 18.28
CA THR A 12 26.41 -3.54 19.24
C THR A 12 25.24 -2.73 19.83
N LEU A 13 24.34 -2.18 19.00
CA LEU A 13 23.10 -1.52 19.50
C LEU A 13 21.81 -1.80 18.71
N ALA A 14 21.73 -2.82 17.85
CA ALA A 14 20.50 -3.19 17.14
C ALA A 14 19.98 -4.62 17.42
N ARG A 15 20.53 -5.34 18.42
CA ARG A 15 20.44 -6.81 18.52
C ARG A 15 19.45 -7.43 19.52
N ALA A 16 18.50 -6.71 20.11
CA ALA A 16 17.63 -7.33 21.13
C ALA A 16 16.14 -7.08 20.87
N ASP A 17 15.48 -8.01 20.18
CA ASP A 17 14.05 -8.29 20.36
C ASP A 17 13.81 -9.80 20.06
N ARG A 18 13.87 -10.59 21.15
CA ARG A 18 13.53 -12.02 21.44
C ARG A 18 14.58 -13.15 21.25
N PRO A 19 14.42 -14.32 21.91
CA PRO A 19 14.61 -14.58 23.34
C PRO A 19 15.76 -15.60 23.51
N GLU A 20 16.98 -15.14 23.67
CA GLU A 20 18.03 -15.99 24.23
C GLU A 20 17.95 -15.85 25.75
N ARG A 21 17.64 -16.95 26.44
CA ARG A 21 17.70 -17.17 27.91
C ARG A 21 17.61 -15.90 28.76
N TRP A 22 16.50 -15.73 29.49
CA TRP A 22 16.35 -14.75 30.58
C TRP A 22 17.63 -14.72 31.43
N THR A 23 18.54 -13.80 31.12
CA THR A 23 19.82 -13.71 31.83
C THR A 23 19.53 -12.96 33.10
N ALA A 24 19.65 -13.66 34.23
CA ALA A 24 19.40 -13.11 35.56
C ALA A 24 20.19 -11.81 35.73
N ALA A 25 19.49 -10.72 36.06
CA ALA A 25 20.16 -9.50 36.49
C ALA A 25 20.91 -9.80 37.79
N ALA A 26 22.10 -9.22 37.98
CA ALA A 26 22.83 -9.36 39.23
C ALA A 26 21.90 -9.04 40.43
N PRO A 27 21.90 -9.81 41.54
CA PRO A 27 20.86 -9.75 42.58
C PRO A 27 20.61 -8.35 43.18
N ALA A 28 21.65 -7.52 43.25
CA ALA A 28 21.53 -6.13 43.71
C ALA A 28 20.79 -5.22 42.70
N ARG A 29 21.01 -5.43 41.40
CA ARG A 29 20.35 -4.70 40.32
C ARG A 29 18.88 -5.12 40.20
N ALA A 30 18.59 -6.41 40.30
CA ALA A 30 17.22 -6.94 40.29
C ALA A 30 16.36 -6.37 41.44
N ARG A 31 16.87 -6.36 42.68
CA ARG A 31 16.16 -5.76 43.84
C ARG A 31 15.89 -4.26 43.66
N ARG A 32 16.87 -3.51 43.16
CA ARG A 32 16.71 -2.07 42.90
C ARG A 32 15.65 -1.81 41.83
N LEU A 33 15.69 -2.56 40.72
CA LEU A 33 14.69 -2.44 39.66
C LEU A 33 13.30 -2.90 40.13
N GLY A 34 13.21 -3.92 40.98
CA GLY A 34 11.96 -4.37 41.56
C GLY A 34 11.25 -3.29 42.39
N ALA A 35 11.98 -2.62 43.28
CA ALA A 35 11.43 -1.53 44.08
C ALA A 35 11.03 -0.31 43.22
N GLU A 36 11.76 -0.07 42.13
CA GLU A 36 11.41 0.99 41.18
C GLU A 36 10.21 0.61 40.30
N LEU A 37 10.03 -0.66 39.95
CA LEU A 37 8.90 -1.16 39.17
C LEU A 37 7.57 -0.95 39.92
N ALA A 38 7.55 -1.27 41.22
CA ALA A 38 6.38 -1.01 42.08
C ALA A 38 5.95 0.47 42.03
N ARG A 39 6.92 1.39 41.98
CA ARG A 39 6.66 2.83 41.83
C ARG A 39 6.24 3.19 40.40
N ALA A 40 6.87 2.58 39.39
CA ALA A 40 6.58 2.84 37.99
C ALA A 40 5.13 2.48 37.60
N LEU A 41 4.58 1.41 38.18
CA LEU A 41 3.18 0.99 38.02
C LEU A 41 2.17 2.08 38.45
N THR A 42 2.58 3.00 39.34
CA THR A 42 1.72 4.08 39.86
C THR A 42 2.10 5.48 39.37
N ARG A 43 3.23 5.65 38.65
CA ARG A 43 3.82 6.96 38.30
C ARG A 43 3.86 7.29 36.81
N ASN A 44 3.03 6.65 35.99
CA ASN A 44 2.97 6.88 34.52
C ASN A 44 4.34 6.73 33.81
N GLU A 45 5.24 5.90 34.37
CA GLU A 45 6.58 5.65 33.79
C GLU A 45 6.57 4.51 32.76
N LEU A 46 5.56 3.64 32.86
CA LEU A 46 5.28 2.57 31.91
C LEU A 46 4.41 3.12 30.78
N VAL A 47 4.74 2.75 29.54
CA VAL A 47 3.96 3.11 28.36
C VAL A 47 3.88 1.92 27.40
N LEU A 48 2.77 1.81 26.68
CA LEU A 48 2.64 0.87 25.57
C LEU A 48 3.03 1.55 24.26
N ARG A 49 3.81 0.83 23.45
CA ARG A 49 4.01 1.10 22.03
C ARG A 49 3.25 0.07 21.22
N TYR A 50 2.85 0.41 20.01
CA TYR A 50 1.97 -0.42 19.21
C TYR A 50 2.62 -0.71 17.87
N GLN A 51 2.88 -1.97 17.57
CA GLN A 51 3.48 -2.37 16.30
C GLN A 51 2.41 -3.00 15.40
N PRO A 52 2.15 -2.42 14.21
CA PRO A 52 1.23 -2.97 13.22
C PRO A 52 1.52 -4.42 12.85
N ILE A 53 0.45 -5.21 12.76
CA ILE A 53 0.41 -6.53 12.13
C ILE A 53 -0.48 -6.36 10.89
N VAL A 54 0.08 -6.63 9.71
CA VAL A 54 -0.61 -6.44 8.42
C VAL A 54 -0.98 -7.76 7.79
N ASP A 55 -2.15 -7.80 7.17
CA ASP A 55 -2.56 -8.87 6.28
C ASP A 55 -1.76 -8.77 4.98
N LEU A 56 -1.06 -9.85 4.62
CA LEU A 56 -0.16 -9.89 3.46
C LEU A 56 -0.89 -9.90 2.12
N ARG A 57 -2.18 -10.26 2.09
CA ARG A 57 -3.00 -10.30 0.86
C ARG A 57 -3.62 -8.94 0.57
N SER A 58 -4.21 -8.33 1.59
CA SER A 58 -4.97 -7.08 1.49
C SER A 58 -4.16 -5.83 1.85
N GLY A 59 -2.98 -6.00 2.46
CA GLY A 59 -2.17 -4.89 2.97
C GLY A 59 -2.76 -4.20 4.21
N GLU A 60 -3.95 -4.62 4.67
CA GLU A 60 -4.66 -3.97 5.75
C GLU A 60 -4.03 -4.26 7.12
N CYS A 61 -3.93 -3.24 7.97
CA CYS A 61 -3.62 -3.45 9.38
C CYS A 61 -4.92 -3.53 10.18
N ARG A 62 -5.29 -4.75 10.56
CA ARG A 62 -6.47 -5.00 11.41
C ARG A 62 -6.13 -5.13 12.89
N ARG A 63 -4.84 -5.34 13.23
CA ARG A 63 -4.37 -5.54 14.60
C ARG A 63 -3.00 -4.91 14.82
N VAL A 64 -2.73 -4.51 16.06
CA VAL A 64 -1.42 -4.05 16.51
C VAL A 64 -0.97 -4.85 17.73
N GLU A 65 0.33 -5.08 17.88
CA GLU A 65 0.88 -5.66 19.11
C GLU A 65 1.25 -4.56 20.11
N ALA A 66 0.77 -4.68 21.34
CA ALA A 66 1.10 -3.84 22.46
C ALA A 66 2.43 -4.27 23.10
N LEU A 67 3.42 -3.39 23.00
CA LEU A 67 4.80 -3.59 23.41
C LEU A 67 5.13 -2.66 24.58
N LEU A 68 5.30 -3.26 25.76
CA LEU A 68 5.64 -2.54 26.99
C LEU A 68 7.00 -1.85 26.87
N ARG A 69 7.06 -0.59 27.34
CA ARG A 69 8.29 0.19 27.46
C ARG A 69 8.31 0.89 28.81
N TRP A 70 9.45 0.88 29.48
CA TRP A 70 9.64 1.65 30.72
C TRP A 70 10.60 2.82 30.47
N ARG A 71 10.08 4.05 30.64
CA ARG A 71 10.84 5.28 30.50
C ARG A 71 11.36 5.72 31.86
N ARG A 72 12.64 5.47 32.14
CA ARG A 72 13.27 5.78 33.42
C ARG A 72 14.33 6.85 33.26
N ARG A 73 14.08 8.07 33.75
CA ARG A 73 15.07 9.18 33.81
C ARG A 73 15.87 9.40 32.50
N GLY A 74 15.21 9.26 31.35
CA GLY A 74 15.84 9.38 30.03
C GLY A 74 16.45 8.10 29.45
N ALA A 75 16.54 7.01 30.22
CA ALA A 75 16.97 5.69 29.75
C ALA A 75 15.79 4.72 29.55
N SER A 76 15.89 3.86 28.55
CA SER A 76 14.93 2.76 28.31
C SER A 76 15.41 1.47 28.96
N VAL A 77 14.57 0.86 29.79
CA VAL A 77 14.81 -0.53 30.27
C VAL A 77 14.30 -1.50 29.21
N ALA A 78 15.11 -2.51 28.87
CA ALA A 78 14.72 -3.52 27.90
C ALA A 78 13.51 -4.33 28.42
N PRO A 79 12.50 -4.66 27.58
CA PRO A 79 11.34 -5.42 28.02
C PRO A 79 11.70 -6.76 28.67
N ALA A 80 12.71 -7.45 28.14
CA ALA A 80 13.20 -8.72 28.71
C ALA A 80 13.74 -8.55 30.14
N GLU A 81 14.50 -7.47 30.41
CA GLU A 81 14.99 -7.17 31.76
C GLU A 81 13.82 -6.85 32.70
N LEU A 82 12.84 -6.10 32.23
CA LEU A 82 11.66 -5.73 33.02
C LEU A 82 10.80 -6.95 33.39
N ILE A 83 10.53 -7.85 32.44
CA ILE A 83 9.73 -9.05 32.70
C ILE A 83 10.46 -10.00 33.65
N ALA A 84 11.77 -10.21 33.47
CA ALA A 84 12.58 -11.01 34.41
C ALA A 84 12.51 -10.44 35.84
N VAL A 85 12.70 -9.14 36.00
CA VAL A 85 12.58 -8.47 37.31
C VAL A 85 11.19 -8.64 37.90
N ALA A 86 10.14 -8.51 37.08
CA ALA A 86 8.76 -8.68 37.55
C ALA A 86 8.49 -10.11 38.01
N GLN A 87 9.05 -11.13 37.33
CA GLN A 87 8.96 -12.53 37.73
C GLN A 87 9.73 -12.79 39.03
N ASP A 88 11.01 -12.42 39.09
CA ASP A 88 11.89 -12.63 40.24
C ASP A 88 11.39 -11.94 41.52
N THR A 89 10.59 -10.88 41.38
CA THR A 89 10.05 -10.10 42.51
C THR A 89 8.56 -10.34 42.76
N GLY A 90 7.92 -11.30 42.07
CA GLY A 90 6.50 -11.63 42.25
C GLY A 90 5.53 -10.52 41.77
N GLN A 91 6.01 -9.56 40.99
CA GLN A 91 5.23 -8.44 40.47
C GLN A 91 4.61 -8.70 39.09
N ILE A 92 4.84 -9.87 38.49
CA ILE A 92 4.37 -10.19 37.13
C ILE A 92 2.86 -10.04 36.97
N GLY A 93 2.06 -10.53 37.94
CA GLY A 93 0.60 -10.38 37.87
C GLY A 93 0.13 -8.92 37.94
N ALA A 94 0.80 -8.08 38.75
CA ALA A 94 0.51 -6.65 38.81
C ALA A 94 0.88 -5.93 37.50
N LEU A 95 2.00 -6.33 36.89
CA LEU A 95 2.43 -5.81 35.58
C LEU A 95 1.46 -6.22 34.47
N SER A 96 1.04 -7.48 34.43
CA SER A 96 0.08 -7.98 33.43
C SER A 96 -1.27 -7.28 33.58
N ARG A 97 -1.78 -7.08 34.80
CA ARG A 97 -2.98 -6.26 35.05
C ARG A 97 -2.85 -4.84 34.51
N TRP A 98 -1.70 -4.19 34.75
CA TRP A 98 -1.44 -2.84 34.23
C TRP A 98 -1.43 -2.81 32.70
N VAL A 99 -0.74 -3.76 32.06
CA VAL A 99 -0.65 -3.84 30.58
C VAL A 99 -2.04 -4.06 29.96
N ILE A 100 -2.82 -4.99 30.50
CA ILE A 100 -4.17 -5.30 30.01
C ILE A 100 -5.09 -4.08 30.18
N ALA A 101 -5.08 -3.46 31.36
CA ALA A 101 -5.88 -2.27 31.62
C ALA A 101 -5.53 -1.12 30.68
N GLU A 102 -4.24 -0.86 30.44
CA GLU A 102 -3.79 0.19 29.52
C GLU A 102 -4.12 -0.13 28.06
N ALA A 103 -4.01 -1.39 27.65
CA ALA A 103 -4.41 -1.84 26.31
C ALA A 103 -5.93 -1.66 26.09
N VAL A 104 -6.75 -2.05 27.06
CA VAL A 104 -8.20 -1.83 27.05
C VAL A 104 -8.55 -0.36 27.01
N ARG A 105 -7.92 0.46 27.86
CA ARG A 105 -8.11 1.92 27.88
C ARG A 105 -7.77 2.53 26.52
N GLN A 106 -6.68 2.11 25.90
CA GLN A 106 -6.29 2.61 24.58
C GLN A 106 -7.23 2.13 23.47
N TRP A 107 -7.71 0.89 23.54
CA TRP A 107 -8.69 0.36 22.60
C TRP A 107 -10.00 1.15 22.63
N ILE A 108 -10.53 1.45 23.83
CA ILE A 108 -11.74 2.28 23.99
C ILE A 108 -11.50 3.66 23.36
N ALA A 109 -10.38 4.30 23.67
CA ALA A 109 -10.03 5.61 23.13
C ALA A 109 -9.88 5.61 21.60
N TRP A 110 -9.48 4.48 21.00
CA TRP A 110 -9.46 4.29 19.56
C TRP A 110 -10.88 4.10 19.00
N ARG A 111 -11.68 3.21 19.59
CA ARG A 111 -13.07 2.97 19.20
C ARG A 111 -13.91 4.23 19.20
N GLU A 112 -13.79 5.07 20.22
CA GLU A 112 -14.49 6.37 20.32
C GLU A 112 -14.12 7.35 19.20
N ARG A 113 -12.93 7.19 18.62
CA ARG A 113 -12.45 7.98 17.48
C ARG A 113 -12.78 7.35 16.13
N GLY A 114 -13.61 6.30 16.12
CA GLY A 114 -13.98 5.54 14.93
C GLY A 114 -12.91 4.53 14.50
N LEU A 115 -11.95 4.22 15.36
CA LEU A 115 -10.92 3.24 15.03
C LEU A 115 -11.37 1.80 15.35
N VAL A 116 -11.33 0.93 14.35
CA VAL A 116 -11.64 -0.50 14.37
C VAL A 116 -10.32 -1.26 14.22
N LEU A 117 -9.62 -1.44 15.34
CA LEU A 117 -8.35 -2.14 15.44
C LEU A 117 -8.38 -3.12 16.61
N GLY A 118 -7.87 -4.33 16.41
CA GLY A 118 -7.56 -5.24 17.50
C GLY A 118 -6.19 -4.97 18.12
N ILE A 119 -5.97 -5.49 19.34
CA ILE A 119 -4.74 -5.39 20.10
C ILE A 119 -4.27 -6.79 20.50
N ALA A 120 -3.05 -7.15 20.12
CA ALA A 120 -2.34 -8.29 20.64
C ALA A 120 -1.55 -7.91 21.90
N VAL A 121 -1.62 -8.69 22.97
CA VAL A 121 -0.97 -8.45 24.26
C VAL A 121 -0.14 -9.66 24.65
N ASN A 122 1.15 -9.45 24.93
CA ASN A 122 2.03 -10.50 25.43
C ASN A 122 1.67 -10.88 26.86
N VAL A 123 1.56 -12.19 27.14
CA VAL A 123 1.43 -12.74 28.49
C VAL A 123 2.61 -13.66 28.78
N ALA A 124 3.23 -13.50 29.95
CA ALA A 124 4.45 -14.20 30.32
C ALA A 124 4.20 -15.67 30.71
N GLY A 125 2.95 -16.03 31.01
CA GLY A 125 2.53 -17.40 31.35
C GLY A 125 2.04 -17.53 32.79
N PRO A 126 2.87 -17.24 33.82
CA PRO A 126 2.50 -17.43 35.23
C PRO A 126 1.20 -16.72 35.65
N GLU A 127 0.88 -15.58 35.04
CA GLU A 127 -0.36 -14.86 35.30
C GLU A 127 -1.63 -15.60 34.85
N LEU A 128 -1.53 -16.58 33.93
CA LEU A 128 -2.66 -17.40 33.51
C LEU A 128 -3.05 -18.44 34.57
N ALA A 129 -2.15 -18.75 35.51
CA ALA A 129 -2.46 -19.58 36.69
C ALA A 129 -3.05 -18.76 37.85
N ASP A 130 -3.03 -17.42 37.80
CA ASP A 130 -3.63 -16.55 38.81
C ASP A 130 -5.13 -16.35 38.51
N PRO A 131 -6.05 -16.95 39.30
CA PRO A 131 -7.48 -16.84 39.05
C PRO A 131 -7.99 -15.40 39.16
N GLY A 132 -7.30 -14.54 39.91
CA GLY A 132 -7.60 -13.12 40.04
C GLY A 132 -7.29 -12.37 38.75
N VAL A 133 -6.11 -12.57 38.15
CA VAL A 133 -5.77 -11.94 36.85
C VAL A 133 -6.74 -12.39 35.75
N VAL A 134 -7.00 -13.70 35.66
CA VAL A 134 -7.94 -14.25 34.68
C VAL A 134 -9.35 -13.70 34.92
N GLY A 135 -9.83 -13.71 36.16
CA GLY A 135 -11.14 -13.20 36.55
C GLY A 135 -11.33 -11.71 36.23
N ASP A 136 -10.36 -10.88 36.59
CA ASP A 136 -10.36 -9.45 36.31
C ASP A 136 -10.37 -9.17 34.79
N THR A 137 -9.60 -9.95 34.03
CA THR A 137 -9.54 -9.83 32.57
C THR A 137 -10.87 -10.23 31.93
N VAL A 138 -11.46 -11.37 32.33
CA VAL A 138 -12.79 -11.81 31.88
C VAL A 138 -13.84 -10.74 32.17
N LYS A 139 -13.85 -10.18 33.39
CA LYS A 139 -14.78 -9.11 33.78
C LYS A 139 -14.58 -7.86 32.92
N THR A 140 -13.34 -7.46 32.68
CA THR A 140 -12.99 -6.28 31.89
C THR A 140 -13.42 -6.43 30.43
N LEU A 141 -13.10 -7.56 29.79
CA LEU A 141 -13.46 -7.82 28.39
C LEU A 141 -14.98 -8.01 28.24
N GLY A 142 -15.61 -8.73 29.17
CA GLY A 142 -17.06 -8.99 29.17
C GLY A 142 -17.90 -7.71 29.30
N ALA A 143 -17.50 -6.77 30.15
CA ALA A 143 -18.21 -5.50 30.31
C ALA A 143 -18.25 -4.66 29.02
N LEU A 144 -17.29 -4.86 28.12
CA LEU A 144 -17.12 -4.09 26.89
C LEU A 144 -17.83 -4.71 25.67
N HIS A 145 -18.46 -5.88 25.83
CA HIS A 145 -19.14 -6.64 24.77
C HIS A 145 -18.27 -6.80 23.52
N ILE A 146 -17.02 -7.18 23.74
CA ILE A 146 -15.98 -7.20 22.71
C ILE A 146 -16.27 -8.32 21.71
N GLN A 147 -16.20 -7.99 20.43
CA GLN A 147 -16.28 -8.98 19.35
C GLN A 147 -15.04 -9.89 19.36
N PRO A 148 -15.18 -11.20 19.07
CA PRO A 148 -14.05 -12.11 19.00
C PRO A 148 -12.92 -11.60 18.09
N GLY A 149 -11.69 -11.60 18.60
CA GLY A 149 -10.48 -11.21 17.84
C GLY A 149 -10.08 -9.74 17.94
N VAL A 150 -10.80 -8.94 18.72
CA VAL A 150 -10.33 -7.60 19.12
C VAL A 150 -9.16 -7.70 20.09
N PHE A 151 -9.16 -8.65 21.02
CA PHE A 151 -8.01 -8.91 21.88
C PHE A 151 -7.42 -10.29 21.56
N THR A 152 -6.14 -10.31 21.25
CA THR A 152 -5.34 -11.53 21.10
C THR A 152 -4.31 -11.57 22.22
N PHE A 153 -4.15 -12.70 22.90
CA PHE A 153 -3.08 -12.90 23.87
C PHE A 153 -1.99 -13.77 23.27
N ASP A 154 -0.77 -13.23 23.26
CA ASP A 154 0.42 -13.90 22.74
C ASP A 154 1.05 -14.72 23.88
N ILE A 155 1.04 -16.04 23.73
CA ILE A 155 1.47 -17.01 24.72
C ILE A 155 2.67 -17.78 24.18
N SER A 156 3.72 -17.95 24.99
CA SER A 156 4.84 -18.80 24.61
C SER A 156 4.43 -20.30 24.59
N PRO A 157 5.00 -21.12 23.68
CA PRO A 157 4.78 -22.57 23.70
C PRO A 157 5.09 -23.20 25.07
N ALA A 158 6.16 -22.77 25.74
CA ALA A 158 6.53 -23.26 27.06
C ALA A 158 5.43 -23.03 28.12
N ALA A 159 4.71 -21.91 28.06
CA ALA A 159 3.63 -21.62 29.00
C ALA A 159 2.45 -22.59 28.84
N LEU A 160 2.17 -23.09 27.64
CA LEU A 160 1.13 -24.11 27.43
C LEU A 160 1.44 -25.46 28.09
N LEU A 161 2.71 -25.72 28.37
CA LEU A 161 3.18 -26.97 28.99
C LEU A 161 3.38 -26.82 30.49
N THR A 162 3.85 -25.66 30.93
CA THR A 162 4.34 -25.47 32.30
C THR A 162 3.33 -24.80 33.22
N VAL A 163 2.34 -24.08 32.68
CA VAL A 163 1.37 -23.34 33.48
C VAL A 163 0.21 -24.26 33.90
N PRO A 164 -0.06 -24.44 35.21
CA PRO A 164 -1.19 -25.21 35.69
C PRO A 164 -2.53 -24.66 35.18
N ASP A 165 -3.43 -25.56 34.76
CA ASP A 165 -4.77 -25.23 34.26
C ASP A 165 -4.82 -24.12 33.18
N VAL A 166 -3.76 -23.99 32.38
CA VAL A 166 -3.70 -22.98 31.32
C VAL A 166 -4.90 -23.09 30.37
N ARG A 167 -5.35 -24.31 30.04
CA ARG A 167 -6.50 -24.54 29.15
C ARG A 167 -7.83 -24.06 29.76
N GLY A 168 -8.02 -24.20 31.07
CA GLY A 168 -9.17 -23.64 31.77
C GLY A 168 -9.18 -22.11 31.69
N ALA A 169 -8.01 -21.49 31.89
CA ALA A 169 -7.86 -20.04 31.74
C ALA A 169 -8.14 -19.57 30.30
N LEU A 170 -7.58 -20.24 29.28
CA LEU A 170 -7.85 -19.91 27.87
C LEU A 170 -9.33 -20.02 27.55
N SER A 171 -9.99 -21.10 28.00
CA SER A 171 -11.42 -21.32 27.76
C SER A 171 -12.28 -20.20 28.34
N ARG A 172 -12.01 -19.78 29.58
CA ARG A 172 -12.74 -18.69 30.25
C ARG A 172 -12.55 -17.34 29.55
N LEU A 173 -11.33 -17.05 29.11
CA LEU A 173 -11.00 -15.83 28.38
C LEU A 173 -11.56 -15.84 26.96
N ALA A 174 -11.54 -16.98 26.27
CA ALA A 174 -12.17 -17.17 24.96
C ALA A 174 -13.68 -16.94 25.02
N ALA A 175 -14.34 -17.43 26.07
CA ALA A 175 -15.75 -17.16 26.32
C ALA A 175 -16.06 -15.66 26.51
N ALA A 176 -15.06 -14.85 26.91
CA ALA A 176 -15.13 -13.40 26.98
C ALA A 176 -14.71 -12.67 25.69
N GLY A 177 -14.49 -13.40 24.59
CA GLY A 177 -14.14 -12.86 23.27
C GLY A 177 -12.64 -12.76 22.96
N ALA A 178 -11.76 -13.26 23.84
CA ALA A 178 -10.33 -13.28 23.60
C ALA A 178 -9.93 -14.34 22.56
N ARG A 179 -8.87 -14.05 21.79
CA ARG A 179 -8.16 -15.01 20.95
C ARG A 179 -6.75 -15.25 21.47
N PHE A 180 -6.10 -16.31 20.99
CA PHE A 180 -4.77 -16.71 21.45
C PHE A 180 -3.82 -16.97 20.29
N ALA A 181 -2.60 -16.44 20.40
CA ALA A 181 -1.52 -16.69 19.47
C ALA A 181 -0.37 -17.43 20.16
N LEU A 182 0.20 -18.42 19.48
CA LEU A 182 1.43 -19.05 19.90
C LEU A 182 2.62 -18.27 19.41
N ASP A 183 3.41 -17.78 20.34
CA ASP A 183 4.35 -16.72 20.07
C ASP A 183 5.80 -17.21 20.05
N GLY A 184 6.52 -16.86 18.98
CA GLY A 184 7.94 -17.20 18.83
C GLY A 184 8.22 -18.66 18.46
N VAL A 185 7.32 -19.30 17.71
CA VAL A 185 7.46 -20.70 17.33
C VAL A 185 8.68 -20.91 16.42
N SER A 186 9.48 -21.91 16.76
CA SER A 186 10.58 -22.44 15.96
C SER A 186 10.41 -23.96 15.79
N PRO A 187 11.20 -24.62 14.93
CA PRO A 187 11.14 -26.07 14.76
C PRO A 187 11.33 -26.86 16.06
N ALA A 188 12.06 -26.30 17.03
CA ALA A 188 12.26 -26.91 18.35
C ALA A 188 11.00 -26.90 19.22
N ASP A 189 10.00 -26.08 18.87
CA ASP A 189 8.79 -25.87 19.66
C ASP A 189 7.56 -26.62 19.09
N MET A 190 7.75 -27.42 18.02
CA MET A 190 6.70 -28.15 17.27
C MET A 190 5.86 -29.05 18.18
N PRO A 191 4.59 -28.74 18.40
CA PRO A 191 3.76 -29.51 19.30
C PRO A 191 2.60 -30.20 18.57
N GLY A 192 2.23 -31.40 19.00
CA GLY A 192 1.14 -32.18 18.38
C GLY A 192 -0.24 -31.52 18.49
N ARG A 193 -1.27 -32.12 17.85
CA ARG A 193 -2.67 -31.61 17.77
C ARG A 193 -3.26 -31.08 19.09
N THR A 194 -2.92 -31.69 20.23
CA THR A 194 -3.38 -31.26 21.57
C THR A 194 -3.00 -29.83 21.92
N PHE A 195 -1.92 -29.32 21.32
CA PHE A 195 -1.35 -28.03 21.65
C PHE A 195 -2.10 -26.86 21.05
N ALA A 196 -2.67 -27.05 19.86
CA ALA A 196 -3.46 -26.04 19.13
C ALA A 196 -4.88 -25.84 19.69
N ARG A 197 -5.34 -26.67 20.64
CA ARG A 197 -6.69 -26.56 21.18
C ARG A 197 -6.89 -25.22 21.91
N GLY A 198 -7.74 -24.35 21.35
CA GLY A 198 -7.98 -23.01 21.90
C GLY A 198 -6.89 -22.00 21.55
N ILE A 199 -6.12 -22.27 20.49
CA ILE A 199 -5.20 -21.34 19.83
C ILE A 199 -5.79 -20.98 18.46
N ASP A 200 -5.65 -19.73 18.05
CA ASP A 200 -6.18 -19.20 16.79
C ASP A 200 -5.07 -18.86 15.77
N GLU A 201 -3.86 -18.66 16.26
CA GLU A 201 -2.77 -18.07 15.50
C GLU A 201 -1.40 -18.61 15.93
N LEU A 202 -0.48 -18.72 14.97
CA LEU A 202 0.90 -19.12 15.17
C LEU A 202 1.83 -18.02 14.65
N LYS A 203 2.74 -17.52 15.49
CA LYS A 203 3.71 -16.48 15.14
C LYS A 203 5.09 -17.12 14.98
N LEU A 204 5.59 -17.15 13.75
CA LEU A 204 6.94 -17.63 13.44
C LEU A 204 7.97 -16.72 14.11
N SER A 205 8.98 -17.32 14.73
CA SER A 205 10.04 -16.56 15.41
C SER A 205 10.85 -15.67 14.46
N ARG A 206 11.25 -14.49 14.94
CA ARG A 206 12.14 -13.58 14.21
C ARG A 206 13.48 -14.22 13.83
N SER A 207 14.01 -15.11 14.67
CA SER A 207 15.25 -15.84 14.38
C SER A 207 15.11 -16.75 13.17
N LEU A 208 13.96 -17.43 13.01
CA LEU A 208 13.66 -18.25 11.84
C LEU A 208 13.44 -17.36 10.60
N VAL A 209 12.57 -16.35 10.71
CA VAL A 209 12.18 -15.47 9.59
C VAL A 209 13.39 -14.74 8.99
N ARG A 210 14.35 -14.31 9.81
CA ARG A 210 15.57 -13.63 9.36
C ARG A 210 16.48 -14.52 8.50
N ARG A 211 16.42 -15.84 8.66
CA ARG A 211 17.29 -16.81 7.98
C ARG A 211 16.69 -17.35 6.68
N LEU A 212 15.42 -17.04 6.37
CA LEU A 212 14.69 -17.63 5.25
C LEU A 212 15.33 -17.35 3.88
N THR A 213 15.91 -16.16 3.69
CA THR A 213 16.49 -15.75 2.41
C THR A 213 17.91 -16.28 2.21
N THR A 214 18.58 -16.70 3.28
CA THR A 214 20.00 -17.10 3.25
C THR A 214 20.22 -18.59 3.52
N GLU A 215 19.29 -19.27 4.17
CA GLU A 215 19.47 -20.64 4.64
C GLU A 215 18.33 -21.57 4.17
N PRO A 216 18.61 -22.53 3.26
CA PRO A 216 17.61 -23.47 2.78
C PRO A 216 16.93 -24.29 3.88
N ALA A 217 17.66 -24.63 4.95
CA ALA A 217 17.09 -25.35 6.09
C ALA A 217 16.01 -24.54 6.81
N ALA A 218 16.27 -23.24 7.05
CA ALA A 218 15.28 -22.35 7.67
C ALA A 218 14.02 -22.19 6.80
N LEU A 219 14.18 -22.18 5.48
CA LEU A 219 13.06 -22.15 4.55
C LEU A 219 12.22 -23.44 4.59
N HIS A 220 12.87 -24.60 4.67
CA HIS A 220 12.19 -25.89 4.82
C HIS A 220 11.42 -25.97 6.14
N ASP A 221 12.07 -25.57 7.23
CA ASP A 221 11.49 -25.49 8.58
C ASP A 221 10.25 -24.60 8.62
N ALA A 222 10.32 -23.40 8.04
CA ALA A 222 9.20 -22.48 7.99
C ALA A 222 8.05 -23.02 7.14
N ARG A 223 8.34 -23.69 6.02
CA ARG A 223 7.31 -24.34 5.19
C ARG A 223 6.55 -25.40 5.99
N ALA A 224 7.27 -26.29 6.67
CA ALA A 224 6.65 -27.33 7.49
C ALA A 224 5.77 -26.74 8.62
N LEU A 225 6.25 -25.67 9.27
CA LEU A 225 5.47 -24.97 10.31
C LEU A 225 4.19 -24.35 9.76
N VAL A 226 4.25 -23.73 8.57
CA VAL A 226 3.06 -23.13 7.93
C VAL A 226 2.06 -24.21 7.52
N GLU A 227 2.52 -25.32 6.95
CA GLU A 227 1.66 -26.46 6.60
C GLU A 227 0.94 -27.03 7.83
N ILE A 228 1.67 -27.25 8.93
CA ILE A 228 1.08 -27.75 10.18
C ILE A 228 0.10 -26.75 10.79
N ALA A 229 0.40 -25.45 10.73
CA ALA A 229 -0.52 -24.42 11.21
C ALA A 229 -1.86 -24.48 10.45
N HIS A 230 -1.81 -24.58 9.12
CA HIS A 230 -3.01 -24.67 8.29
C HIS A 230 -3.79 -25.97 8.52
N ASP A 231 -3.12 -27.12 8.70
CA ASP A 231 -3.74 -28.40 9.06
C ASP A 231 -4.50 -28.33 10.40
N LEU A 232 -4.08 -27.42 11.28
CA LEU A 232 -4.70 -27.13 12.57
C LEU A 232 -5.68 -25.96 12.52
N SER A 233 -5.95 -25.41 11.32
CA SER A 233 -6.81 -24.23 11.09
C SER A 233 -6.34 -22.97 11.83
N LEU A 234 -5.02 -22.84 12.03
CA LEU A 234 -4.39 -21.67 12.62
C LEU A 234 -3.95 -20.70 11.52
N SER A 235 -4.12 -19.40 11.77
CA SER A 235 -3.48 -18.37 10.95
C SER A 235 -2.01 -18.18 11.30
N VAL A 236 -1.18 -17.74 10.36
CA VAL A 236 0.27 -17.59 10.55
C VAL A 236 0.71 -16.13 10.44
N VAL A 237 1.49 -15.68 11.42
CA VAL A 237 2.18 -14.38 11.41
C VAL A 237 3.69 -14.60 11.25
N ALA A 238 4.28 -14.02 10.20
CA ALA A 238 5.73 -13.91 10.09
C ALA A 238 6.24 -12.70 10.91
N VAL A 239 6.97 -12.96 12.00
CA VAL A 239 7.54 -11.89 12.85
C VAL A 239 8.98 -11.60 12.45
N GLY A 240 9.34 -10.32 12.38
CA GLY A 240 10.68 -9.89 12.04
C GLY A 240 10.94 -9.76 10.54
N VAL A 241 9.91 -9.43 9.75
CA VAL A 241 10.06 -9.09 8.34
C VAL A 241 10.76 -7.73 8.22
N GLU A 242 12.00 -7.71 7.74
CA GLU A 242 12.85 -6.50 7.68
C GLU A 242 12.99 -5.92 6.28
N ASP A 243 12.72 -6.70 5.23
CA ASP A 243 12.83 -6.29 3.84
C ASP A 243 11.76 -6.92 2.95
N ALA A 244 11.68 -6.44 1.70
CA ALA A 244 10.70 -6.87 0.73
C ALA A 244 10.89 -8.32 0.26
N ALA A 245 12.14 -8.81 0.22
CA ALA A 245 12.44 -10.17 -0.23
C ALA A 245 11.92 -11.20 0.80
N THR A 246 12.15 -10.95 2.09
CA THR A 246 11.57 -11.75 3.17
C THR A 246 10.05 -11.68 3.15
N ARG A 247 9.45 -10.49 2.90
CA ARG A 247 7.98 -10.34 2.75
C ARG A 247 7.43 -11.22 1.63
N ASP A 248 8.04 -11.18 0.44
CA ASP A 248 7.60 -11.96 -0.71
C ASP A 248 7.75 -13.47 -0.45
N LEU A 249 8.79 -13.86 0.28
CA LEU A 249 9.03 -15.25 0.63
C LEU A 249 8.00 -15.78 1.63
N VAL A 250 7.70 -15.04 2.70
CA VAL A 250 6.69 -15.49 3.69
C VAL A 250 5.27 -15.48 3.12
N ALA A 251 4.96 -14.56 2.20
CA ALA A 251 3.70 -14.58 1.46
C ALA A 251 3.60 -15.83 0.56
N LYS A 252 4.68 -16.21 -0.14
CA LYS A 252 4.74 -17.45 -0.94
C LYS A 252 4.64 -18.72 -0.12
N LEU A 253 5.15 -18.70 1.12
CA LEU A 253 4.99 -19.81 2.07
C LEU A 253 3.54 -19.97 2.54
N GLY A 254 2.70 -18.94 2.36
CA GLY A 254 1.30 -18.97 2.72
C GLY A 254 0.96 -18.26 4.03
N CYS A 255 1.88 -17.49 4.63
CA CYS A 255 1.56 -16.71 5.83
C CYS A 255 0.47 -15.67 5.53
N GLU A 256 -0.55 -15.57 6.39
CA GLU A 256 -1.59 -14.56 6.27
C GLU A 256 -1.12 -13.17 6.70
N PHE A 257 -0.27 -13.11 7.72
CA PHE A 257 0.10 -11.86 8.36
C PHE A 257 1.61 -11.66 8.43
N ALA A 258 2.03 -10.40 8.46
CA ALA A 258 3.42 -10.01 8.70
C ALA A 258 3.55 -8.90 9.74
N GLN A 259 4.66 -8.96 10.46
CA GLN A 259 5.07 -7.95 11.42
C GLN A 259 6.59 -7.77 11.34
N GLY A 260 7.07 -6.54 11.36
CA GLY A 260 8.51 -6.27 11.37
C GLY A 260 8.83 -4.86 10.92
N HIS A 261 10.12 -4.53 10.81
CA HIS A 261 10.56 -3.18 10.46
C HIS A 261 10.22 -2.79 9.01
N TRP A 262 10.02 -3.77 8.12
CA TRP A 262 9.49 -3.53 6.79
C TRP A 262 8.06 -2.96 6.83
N VAL A 263 7.25 -3.44 7.79
CA VAL A 263 5.91 -2.91 8.05
C VAL A 263 6.03 -1.58 8.80
N SER A 264 6.50 -1.63 10.06
CA SER A 264 6.71 -0.45 10.88
C SER A 264 7.52 -0.77 12.13
N ARG A 265 8.19 0.24 12.67
CA ARG A 265 8.71 0.19 14.05
C ARG A 265 7.56 0.37 15.05
N PRO A 266 7.71 -0.06 16.32
CA PRO A 266 6.71 0.20 17.36
C PRO A 266 6.38 1.69 17.53
N LEU A 267 5.09 2.02 17.44
CA LEU A 267 4.57 3.38 17.38
C LEU A 267 4.01 3.87 18.71
N ALA A 268 3.92 5.18 18.92
CA ALA A 268 3.04 5.73 19.96
C ALA A 268 1.58 5.51 19.57
N ALA A 269 0.66 5.42 20.55
CA ALA A 269 -0.77 5.23 20.30
C ALA A 269 -1.36 6.20 19.26
N ARG A 270 -0.97 7.47 19.33
CA ARG A 270 -1.40 8.54 18.42
C ARG A 270 -0.96 8.36 16.96
N SER A 271 0.06 7.54 16.73
CA SER A 271 0.65 7.29 15.41
C SER A 271 0.07 6.03 14.76
N VAL A 272 -0.86 5.33 15.44
CA VAL A 272 -1.53 4.12 14.92
C VAL A 272 -2.68 4.45 13.96
N ALA A 273 -3.36 5.59 14.13
CA ALA A 273 -4.55 5.94 13.34
C ALA A 273 -4.40 5.85 11.80
N PRO A 274 -3.25 6.20 11.19
CA PRO A 274 -3.04 6.01 9.75
C PRO A 274 -3.13 4.55 9.29
N TRP A 275 -2.80 3.59 10.17
CA TRP A 275 -2.75 2.16 9.83
C TRP A 275 -4.13 1.55 9.56
N GLN A 276 -5.19 2.13 10.11
CA GLN A 276 -6.55 1.69 9.81
C GLN A 276 -7.16 2.42 8.60
N ARG A 277 -6.72 3.65 8.30
CA ARG A 277 -7.22 4.38 7.11
C ARG A 277 -6.65 3.84 5.79
N LEU A 278 -5.64 2.98 5.88
CA LEU A 278 -5.16 2.14 4.78
C LEU A 278 -6.11 0.96 4.47
N ALA A 279 -7.10 0.68 5.34
CA ALA A 279 -8.05 -0.42 5.20
C ALA A 279 -9.29 -0.11 4.33
N VAL A 280 -9.28 1.01 3.60
CA VAL A 280 -10.24 1.27 2.53
C VAL A 280 -9.46 1.66 1.27
N GLY A 281 -8.44 0.90 0.88
CA GLY A 281 -7.84 1.11 -0.44
C GLY A 281 -6.35 0.79 -0.60
N LEU A 282 -5.92 -0.44 -0.34
CA LEU A 282 -4.59 -0.89 -0.76
C LEU A 282 -4.60 -2.30 -1.35
N ALA A 283 -5.16 -2.44 -2.55
CA ALA A 283 -4.56 -3.37 -3.50
C ALA A 283 -3.26 -2.72 -4.01
N PHE A 284 -2.14 -3.34 -3.64
CA PHE A 284 -0.74 -3.13 -4.07
C PHE A 284 0.11 -2.05 -3.38
N GLY A 285 1.28 -2.52 -2.93
CA GLY A 285 2.54 -1.85 -3.25
C GLY A 285 2.97 -0.70 -2.35
N GLY A 286 3.00 -0.91 -1.04
CA GLY A 286 3.86 -0.16 -0.13
C GLY A 286 3.74 1.37 -0.17
N ALA A 287 3.00 1.94 0.77
CA ALA A 287 3.55 2.48 2.00
C ALA A 287 2.41 2.91 2.93
N LEU A 288 2.72 3.21 4.20
CA LEU A 288 2.38 4.49 4.83
C LEU A 288 2.90 4.55 6.28
N ALA A 289 3.64 5.61 6.56
CA ALA A 289 3.66 6.30 7.85
C ALA A 289 4.04 7.74 7.47
N LEU A 290 3.37 8.83 7.84
CA LEU A 290 2.74 9.18 9.10
C LEU A 290 1.90 10.42 8.85
N ALA A 291 0.66 10.43 9.35
CA ALA A 291 -0.17 11.61 9.42
C ALA A 291 -0.96 11.66 10.72
N THR A 292 -0.44 12.32 11.77
CA THR A 292 -1.16 13.27 12.65
C THR A 292 -0.42 13.51 13.97
N HIS A 293 0.19 14.68 14.06
CA HIS A 293 0.34 15.42 15.31
C HIS A 293 0.02 16.87 14.99
N MET A 294 -1.16 17.37 15.35
CA MET A 294 -1.39 18.76 15.75
C MET A 294 -2.85 18.93 16.16
N GLY A 295 -3.05 19.26 17.44
CA GLY A 295 -4.36 19.49 18.04
C GLY A 295 -4.27 19.60 19.55
N ALA A 296 -3.51 20.57 20.06
CA ALA A 296 -3.72 21.16 21.38
C ALA A 296 -2.80 22.39 21.57
N THR A 297 -3.35 23.60 21.44
CA THR A 297 -3.17 24.69 22.42
C THR A 297 -4.21 25.78 22.15
N ARG A 298 -5.01 26.10 23.17
CA ARG A 298 -5.87 27.30 23.25
C ARG A 298 -5.13 28.39 24.03
N ALA A 299 -5.34 29.63 23.58
CA ALA A 299 -5.39 30.93 24.28
C ALA A 299 -4.13 31.50 24.97
N ALA A 300 -3.66 32.67 24.50
CA ALA A 300 -3.77 33.98 25.19
C ALA A 300 -2.92 35.07 24.48
N GLY A 301 -3.41 36.32 24.45
CA GLY A 301 -2.57 37.52 24.28
C GLY A 301 -2.83 38.37 23.04
N SER A 302 -3.69 39.37 23.20
CA SER A 302 -3.92 40.51 22.30
C SER A 302 -2.72 41.47 22.23
N GLY A 303 -2.33 41.88 21.02
CA GLY A 303 -1.43 43.01 20.75
C GLY A 303 -1.48 43.39 19.26
N PRO A 304 -1.61 44.67 18.88
CA PRO A 304 -1.81 45.06 17.48
C PRO A 304 -0.46 45.22 16.76
N GLY A 305 -0.34 44.57 15.60
CA GLY A 305 0.75 44.80 14.64
C GLY A 305 1.55 43.54 14.32
N SER A 306 1.12 42.75 13.32
CA SER A 306 2.05 41.96 12.49
C SER A 306 1.36 41.40 11.24
N ALA A 307 2.16 41.29 10.18
CA ALA A 307 1.81 40.88 8.83
C ALA A 307 1.00 39.56 8.76
N SER A 308 0.01 39.52 7.87
CA SER A 308 -0.85 38.36 7.65
C SER A 308 -0.05 37.11 7.25
N ALA A 309 -0.19 36.06 8.05
CA ALA A 309 0.36 34.72 7.83
C ALA A 309 -0.24 34.05 6.56
N PRO A 310 0.50 33.15 5.88
CA PRO A 310 -0.02 32.40 4.74
C PRO A 310 -1.23 31.53 5.14
N ARG A 311 -2.22 31.44 4.22
CA ARG A 311 -3.44 30.65 4.39
C ARG A 311 -3.08 29.17 4.63
N GLN A 312 -3.41 28.63 5.80
CA GLN A 312 -3.25 27.20 6.08
C GLN A 312 -4.23 26.39 5.24
N LEU A 313 -3.74 25.35 4.55
CA LEU A 313 -4.58 24.35 3.88
C LEU A 313 -5.41 23.57 4.93
N THR A 314 -6.73 23.74 4.88
CA THR A 314 -7.71 23.02 5.70
C THR A 314 -8.27 21.83 4.91
N GLY A 315 -8.21 20.59 5.44
CA GLY A 315 -8.73 19.37 4.76
C GLY A 315 -7.67 18.27 4.58
N PHE A 316 -7.96 17.18 3.88
CA PHE A 316 -7.03 16.10 3.46
C PHE A 316 -6.72 16.26 1.97
N LEU A 317 -5.47 16.05 1.54
CA LEU A 317 -5.15 16.05 0.10
C LEU A 317 -5.50 14.68 -0.50
N PRO A 318 -6.35 14.61 -1.54
CA PRO A 318 -6.67 13.35 -2.19
C PRO A 318 -5.40 12.72 -2.78
N THR A 319 -5.29 11.39 -2.80
CA THR A 319 -4.14 10.66 -3.39
C THR A 319 -4.21 10.56 -4.92
N ILE A 320 -4.89 11.52 -5.54
CA ILE A 320 -4.99 11.67 -7.00
C ILE A 320 -3.65 12.20 -7.55
N CYS A 321 -3.36 11.99 -8.84
CA CYS A 321 -2.04 12.33 -9.38
C CYS A 321 -1.86 13.84 -9.59
N SER A 322 -2.94 14.59 -9.88
CA SER A 322 -2.89 16.07 -9.97
C SER A 322 -3.26 16.76 -8.65
N LEU A 323 -2.32 17.47 -8.04
CA LEU A 323 -2.46 18.06 -6.71
C LEU A 323 -2.40 19.58 -6.72
N ASP A 324 -3.45 20.20 -6.19
CA ASP A 324 -3.47 21.63 -5.94
C ASP A 324 -2.81 21.98 -4.59
N LEU A 325 -1.60 22.54 -4.67
CA LEU A 325 -0.87 23.10 -3.54
C LEU A 325 -0.66 24.61 -3.74
N PRO A 326 -0.92 25.46 -2.73
CA PRO A 326 -0.64 26.88 -2.81
C PRO A 326 0.86 27.12 -2.91
N LEU A 327 1.27 28.12 -3.68
CA LEU A 327 2.67 28.50 -3.82
C LEU A 327 3.26 28.88 -2.45
N ALA A 328 4.33 28.20 -2.06
CA ALA A 328 5.14 28.63 -0.93
C ALA A 328 5.71 30.02 -1.24
N ARG A 329 5.63 30.98 -0.29
CA ARG A 329 6.18 32.33 -0.48
C ARG A 329 7.63 32.24 -0.94
N ALA A 330 7.94 32.88 -2.06
CA ALA A 330 9.30 32.99 -2.58
C ALA A 330 10.21 33.62 -1.52
N ARG A 331 11.30 32.92 -1.17
CA ARG A 331 12.49 33.54 -0.60
C ARG A 331 13.56 33.45 -1.66
N THR A 332 13.81 34.58 -2.33
CA THR A 332 14.84 34.73 -3.35
C THR A 332 16.21 35.00 -2.71
N SER A 333 17.23 34.31 -3.20
CA SER A 333 18.47 34.92 -3.74
C SER A 333 19.17 33.87 -4.61
N GLU A 334 19.67 34.24 -5.78
CA GLU A 334 20.28 33.37 -6.79
C GLU A 334 21.63 32.75 -6.34
N ALA A 335 21.61 31.45 -6.06
CA ALA A 335 22.76 30.54 -6.02
C ALA A 335 22.33 29.29 -6.81
N SER A 336 23.28 28.56 -7.40
CA SER A 336 23.07 27.40 -8.30
C SER A 336 21.74 26.67 -8.02
N ALA A 337 20.81 26.67 -8.98
CA ALA A 337 19.46 26.13 -8.77
C ALA A 337 19.47 24.70 -8.21
N VAL A 338 20.48 23.90 -8.57
CA VAL A 338 20.70 22.55 -8.05
C VAL A 338 21.12 22.54 -6.59
N GLU A 339 22.00 23.44 -6.18
CA GLU A 339 22.44 23.58 -4.78
C GLU A 339 21.28 24.00 -3.89
N GLN A 340 20.47 24.96 -4.33
CA GLN A 340 19.27 25.38 -3.60
C GLN A 340 18.20 24.29 -3.55
N ILE A 341 17.97 23.59 -4.66
CA ILE A 341 17.06 22.46 -4.70
C ILE A 341 17.57 21.36 -3.77
N SER A 342 18.88 21.13 -3.70
CA SER A 342 19.48 20.12 -2.83
C SER A 342 19.33 20.47 -1.36
N GLU A 343 19.68 21.71 -0.99
CA GLU A 343 19.50 22.25 0.35
C GLU A 343 18.03 22.18 0.79
N ARG A 344 17.12 22.64 -0.08
CA ARG A 344 15.68 22.64 0.21
C ARG A 344 15.15 21.22 0.29
N ALA A 345 15.48 20.34 -0.65
CA ALA A 345 15.08 18.93 -0.59
C ALA A 345 15.69 18.19 0.60
N GLY A 346 16.79 18.70 1.17
CA GLY A 346 17.58 18.03 2.21
C GLY A 346 18.33 16.80 1.69
N ARG A 347 18.65 16.79 0.39
CA ARG A 347 19.26 15.68 -0.35
C ARG A 347 20.04 16.23 -1.53
N ASP A 348 21.13 15.59 -1.89
CA ASP A 348 21.89 15.97 -3.08
C ASP A 348 21.07 15.62 -4.33
N MET A 349 20.72 16.65 -5.10
CA MET A 349 20.06 16.55 -6.39
C MET A 349 21.07 16.90 -7.49
N VAL A 350 20.88 16.33 -8.67
CA VAL A 350 21.74 16.57 -9.83
C VAL A 350 20.85 17.00 -11.00
N ALA A 351 21.20 18.09 -11.66
CA ALA A 351 20.59 18.44 -12.94
C ALA A 351 21.05 17.43 -14.00
N VAL A 352 20.09 16.78 -14.65
CA VAL A 352 20.34 15.85 -15.75
C VAL A 352 19.90 16.54 -17.04
N ARG A 353 20.74 16.49 -18.07
CA ARG A 353 20.41 17.10 -19.36
C ARG A 353 19.25 16.34 -20.02
N ALA A 354 18.11 17.00 -20.12
CA ALA A 354 16.99 16.65 -21.00
C ALA A 354 16.76 17.81 -21.97
N ALA A 355 16.23 17.55 -23.16
CA ALA A 355 15.96 18.55 -24.18
C ALA A 355 14.65 19.32 -23.93
N ARG A 356 13.64 18.64 -23.38
CA ARG A 356 12.26 19.17 -23.28
C ARG A 356 11.80 19.52 -21.87
N ALA A 357 12.54 19.11 -20.84
CA ALA A 357 12.20 19.37 -19.44
C ALA A 357 13.41 19.82 -18.61
N ASP A 358 13.16 20.54 -17.51
CA ASP A 358 14.18 20.81 -16.50
C ASP A 358 14.22 19.65 -15.50
N LEU A 359 15.17 18.73 -15.69
CA LEU A 359 15.22 17.45 -14.98
C LEU A 359 16.21 17.46 -13.82
N PHE A 360 15.70 17.23 -12.61
CA PHE A 360 16.46 17.12 -11.37
C PHE A 360 16.30 15.71 -10.80
N VAL A 361 17.41 14.98 -10.65
CA VAL A 361 17.40 13.59 -10.16
C VAL A 361 18.26 13.46 -8.91
N GLU A 362 17.77 12.72 -7.92
CA GLU A 362 18.53 12.43 -6.70
C GLU A 362 19.89 11.78 -7.02
N ALA A 363 20.95 12.25 -6.37
CA ALA A 363 22.33 11.83 -6.63
C ALA A 363 22.59 10.34 -6.33
N THR A 364 21.69 9.66 -5.63
CA THR A 364 21.76 8.22 -5.35
C THR A 364 21.31 7.35 -6.53
N VAL A 365 20.57 7.91 -7.50
CA VAL A 365 20.13 7.21 -8.71
C VAL A 365 21.34 6.99 -9.64
N THR A 366 21.47 5.81 -10.25
CA THR A 366 22.63 5.47 -11.08
C THR A 366 22.71 6.33 -12.36
N GLY A 367 23.90 6.50 -12.92
CA GLY A 367 24.07 7.25 -14.18
C GLY A 367 23.32 6.64 -15.36
N THR A 368 23.23 5.31 -15.41
CA THR A 368 22.44 4.56 -16.40
C THR A 368 20.95 4.89 -16.27
N ASP A 369 20.42 4.85 -15.05
CA ASP A 369 19.01 5.16 -14.80
C ASP A 369 18.69 6.63 -15.06
N ARG A 370 19.58 7.57 -14.70
CA ARG A 370 19.43 8.99 -15.04
C ARG A 370 19.30 9.22 -16.54
N THR A 371 20.15 8.55 -17.33
CA THR A 371 20.11 8.64 -18.79
C THR A 371 18.80 8.06 -19.34
N ARG A 372 18.34 6.94 -18.78
CA ARG A 372 17.08 6.31 -19.14
C ARG A 372 15.89 7.21 -18.83
N ILE A 373 15.87 7.84 -17.64
CA ILE A 373 14.85 8.80 -17.22
C ILE A 373 14.83 10.01 -18.15
N ALA A 374 15.99 10.61 -18.46
CA ALA A 374 16.07 11.74 -19.38
C ALA A 374 15.49 11.41 -20.77
N ARG A 375 15.82 10.24 -21.31
CA ARG A 375 15.26 9.75 -22.58
C ARG A 375 13.74 9.56 -22.51
N ALA A 376 13.23 9.01 -21.40
CA ALA A 376 11.79 8.84 -21.21
C ALA A 376 11.07 10.19 -21.18
N VAL A 377 11.59 11.15 -20.39
CA VAL A 377 11.04 12.50 -20.30
C VAL A 377 11.02 13.20 -21.66
N ASP A 378 12.11 13.15 -22.43
CA ASP A 378 12.15 13.78 -23.75
C ASP A 378 11.20 13.12 -24.75
N ARG A 379 11.20 11.78 -24.81
CA ARG A 379 10.30 11.00 -25.68
C ARG A 379 8.84 11.29 -25.35
N ASP A 380 8.51 11.33 -24.06
CA ASP A 380 7.12 11.42 -23.61
C ASP A 380 6.58 12.84 -23.71
N ALA A 381 7.39 13.84 -23.36
CA ALA A 381 7.05 15.24 -23.65
C ALA A 381 6.81 15.43 -25.16
N GLU A 382 7.72 14.96 -26.01
CA GLU A 382 7.59 15.14 -27.46
C GLU A 382 6.32 14.51 -28.04
N GLN A 383 6.02 13.28 -27.64
CA GLN A 383 4.85 12.59 -28.15
C GLN A 383 3.56 13.26 -27.65
N LEU A 384 3.50 13.74 -26.40
CA LEU A 384 2.36 14.55 -25.94
C LEU A 384 2.21 15.83 -26.75
N GLU A 385 3.31 16.51 -27.10
CA GLU A 385 3.21 17.70 -27.94
C GLU A 385 2.63 17.39 -29.33
N ARG A 386 2.94 16.22 -29.89
CA ARG A 386 2.33 15.74 -31.14
C ARG A 386 0.85 15.42 -30.95
N ASP A 387 0.50 14.68 -29.91
CA ASP A 387 -0.86 14.19 -29.69
C ASP A 387 -1.87 15.32 -29.44
N TYR A 388 -1.40 16.42 -28.82
CA TYR A 388 -2.21 17.60 -28.53
C TYR A 388 -1.97 18.74 -29.54
N GLY A 389 -1.06 18.57 -30.50
CA GLY A 389 -0.74 19.57 -31.53
C GLY A 389 -0.15 20.87 -30.97
N ARG A 390 0.50 20.85 -29.80
CA ARG A 390 1.06 22.04 -29.14
C ARG A 390 2.25 21.70 -28.27
N SER A 391 3.21 22.63 -28.18
CA SER A 391 4.33 22.53 -27.24
C SER A 391 3.96 22.98 -25.83
N PHE A 392 4.71 22.50 -24.84
CA PHE A 392 4.68 23.09 -23.50
C PHE A 392 5.13 24.54 -23.57
N ALA A 393 4.33 25.47 -23.02
CA ALA A 393 4.66 26.89 -23.00
C ALA A 393 5.87 27.18 -22.11
N ARG A 394 6.04 26.40 -21.04
CA ARG A 394 7.25 26.39 -20.20
C ARG A 394 7.74 24.96 -20.06
N ARG A 395 9.07 24.79 -20.06
CA ARG A 395 9.67 23.47 -19.82
C ARG A 395 9.17 22.95 -18.48
N PRO A 396 8.56 21.75 -18.42
CA PRO A 396 8.12 21.18 -17.15
C PRO A 396 9.34 20.89 -16.28
N ALA A 397 9.24 21.24 -14.99
CA ALA A 397 10.25 20.88 -14.02
C ALA A 397 9.98 19.47 -13.48
N VAL A 398 10.88 18.53 -13.73
CA VAL A 398 10.72 17.12 -13.32
C VAL A 398 11.70 16.80 -12.21
N TYR A 399 11.18 16.44 -11.04
CA TYR A 399 11.95 16.08 -9.86
C TYR A 399 11.84 14.58 -9.62
N VAL A 400 12.96 13.88 -9.58
CA VAL A 400 12.98 12.42 -9.46
C VAL A 400 13.70 12.01 -8.18
N PHE A 401 12.97 11.31 -7.33
CA PHE A 401 13.42 10.85 -6.03
C PHE A 401 13.61 9.34 -6.05
N ALA A 402 14.70 8.87 -5.45
CA ALA A 402 15.07 7.46 -5.47
C ALA A 402 14.19 6.60 -4.56
N THR A 403 13.64 7.18 -3.49
CA THR A 403 12.90 6.47 -2.44
C THR A 403 11.61 7.19 -2.07
N ARG A 404 10.65 6.47 -1.48
CA ARG A 404 9.42 7.06 -0.91
C ARG A 404 9.73 8.11 0.15
N ILE A 405 10.78 7.89 0.93
CA ILE A 405 11.22 8.81 1.98
C ILE A 405 11.74 10.12 1.38
N SER A 406 12.61 10.03 0.36
CA SER A 406 13.14 11.23 -0.31
C SER A 406 12.04 11.95 -1.10
N PHE A 407 11.12 11.22 -1.73
CA PHE A 407 9.94 11.78 -2.37
C PHE A 407 9.05 12.55 -1.39
N ALA A 408 8.65 11.94 -0.26
CA ALA A 408 7.85 12.62 0.77
C ALA A 408 8.55 13.86 1.33
N THR A 409 9.87 13.78 1.53
CA THR A 409 10.68 14.91 2.00
C THR A 409 10.73 16.02 0.96
N GLY A 410 10.87 15.68 -0.32
CA GLY A 410 10.81 16.60 -1.44
C GLY A 410 9.47 17.34 -1.53
N LEU A 411 8.35 16.60 -1.47
CA LEU A 411 7.00 17.15 -1.42
C LEU A 411 6.81 18.15 -0.29
N GLN A 412 7.32 17.82 0.90
CA GLN A 412 7.25 18.72 2.05
C GLN A 412 8.07 19.99 1.85
N ARG A 413 9.34 19.86 1.48
CA ARG A 413 10.29 20.97 1.58
C ARG A 413 10.37 21.83 0.32
N LEU A 414 10.14 21.25 -0.85
CA LEU A 414 10.12 21.99 -2.12
C LEU A 414 8.75 22.62 -2.37
N PHE A 415 7.68 21.88 -2.09
CA PHE A 415 6.33 22.24 -2.51
C PHE A 415 5.38 22.56 -1.35
N GLY A 416 5.86 22.51 -0.10
CA GLY A 416 5.08 22.90 1.08
C GLY A 416 3.97 21.92 1.47
N ALA A 417 3.99 20.68 0.96
CA ALA A 417 3.02 19.66 1.38
C ALA A 417 3.13 19.39 2.89
N ARG A 418 1.99 19.16 3.57
CA ARG A 418 2.04 18.78 4.98
C ARG A 418 2.70 17.40 5.08
N ALA A 419 3.51 17.18 6.10
CA ALA A 419 4.21 15.90 6.32
C ALA A 419 3.25 14.69 6.25
N THR A 420 2.03 14.91 6.74
CA THR A 420 0.92 13.96 6.70
C THR A 420 0.59 13.53 5.28
N ASP A 421 0.35 14.49 4.41
CA ASP A 421 -0.09 14.26 3.04
C ASP A 421 1.05 13.78 2.16
N ALA A 422 2.25 14.33 2.35
CA ALA A 422 3.45 13.89 1.65
C ALA A 422 3.74 12.40 1.93
N GLY A 423 3.55 11.95 3.18
CA GLY A 423 3.66 10.54 3.54
C GLY A 423 2.56 9.66 2.92
N LEU A 424 1.35 10.20 2.75
CA LEU A 424 0.22 9.52 2.08
C LEU A 424 0.51 9.32 0.58
N LEU A 425 0.91 10.39 -0.09
CA LEU A 425 1.22 10.42 -1.51
C LEU A 425 2.43 9.55 -1.85
N ALA A 426 3.47 9.59 -1.02
CA ALA A 426 4.66 8.76 -1.19
C ALA A 426 4.38 7.25 -1.15
N ALA A 427 3.22 6.85 -0.64
CA ALA A 427 2.82 5.47 -0.61
C ALA A 427 1.91 5.05 -1.74
N ALA A 428 0.98 5.92 -2.10
CA ALA A 428 -0.05 5.59 -3.06
C ALA A 428 0.41 5.85 -4.50
N ASN A 429 1.41 6.72 -4.69
CA ASN A 429 1.73 7.26 -6.00
C ASN A 429 3.16 6.92 -6.45
N GLY A 430 3.30 6.62 -7.75
CA GLY A 430 4.57 6.58 -8.47
C GLY A 430 5.02 7.96 -8.97
N GLY A 431 4.09 8.90 -9.07
CA GLY A 431 4.33 10.29 -9.44
C GLY A 431 3.18 11.19 -9.00
N VAL A 432 3.44 12.49 -8.91
CA VAL A 432 2.40 13.51 -8.74
C VAL A 432 2.75 14.74 -9.57
N THR A 433 1.72 15.36 -10.10
CA THR A 433 1.78 16.62 -10.82
C THR A 433 1.31 17.75 -9.92
N LEU A 434 2.03 18.86 -9.98
CA LEU A 434 1.82 20.06 -9.17
C LEU A 434 1.57 21.26 -10.10
N PRO A 435 0.34 21.42 -10.65
CA PRO A 435 0.03 22.39 -11.69
C PRO A 435 0.48 23.83 -11.37
N ARG A 436 0.21 24.32 -10.15
CA ARG A 436 0.60 25.68 -9.74
C ARG A 436 2.10 25.90 -9.72
N TYR A 437 2.89 24.84 -9.52
CA TYR A 437 4.34 24.88 -9.53
C TYR A 437 4.93 24.62 -10.94
N GLY A 438 4.11 24.18 -11.91
CA GLY A 438 4.61 23.70 -13.20
C GLY A 438 5.57 22.53 -13.05
N ALA A 439 5.35 21.70 -12.04
CA ALA A 439 6.31 20.66 -11.63
C ALA A 439 5.67 19.28 -11.60
N VAL A 440 6.48 18.28 -11.90
CA VAL A 440 6.19 16.85 -11.73
C VAL A 440 7.20 16.30 -10.73
N ALA A 441 6.73 15.53 -9.76
CA ALA A 441 7.57 14.78 -8.84
C ALA A 441 7.38 13.28 -9.07
N ILE A 442 8.46 12.52 -9.21
CA ILE A 442 8.46 11.08 -9.47
C ILE A 442 9.10 10.34 -8.30
N ASN A 443 8.46 9.27 -7.87
CA ASN A 443 8.88 8.37 -6.80
C ASN A 443 9.37 7.05 -7.40
N LEU A 444 10.65 6.94 -7.76
CA LEU A 444 11.19 5.78 -8.48
C LEU A 444 10.98 4.45 -7.76
N GLU A 445 10.94 4.44 -6.41
CA GLU A 445 10.70 3.22 -5.63
C GLU A 445 9.29 2.64 -5.85
N ASN A 446 8.33 3.48 -6.23
CA ASN A 446 6.96 3.07 -6.55
C ASN A 446 6.72 2.89 -8.05
N VAL A 447 7.71 3.20 -8.89
CA VAL A 447 7.62 2.94 -10.34
C VAL A 447 8.01 1.48 -10.56
N PRO A 448 7.13 0.66 -11.19
CA PRO A 448 7.49 -0.70 -11.57
C PRO A 448 8.80 -0.71 -12.37
N ALA A 449 9.58 -1.78 -12.24
CA ALA A 449 10.79 -1.98 -13.06
C ALA A 449 10.45 -2.33 -14.52
N ASP A 450 9.42 -1.70 -15.10
CA ASP A 450 9.17 -1.74 -16.54
C ASP A 450 10.30 -1.01 -17.28
N ARG A 451 10.41 -1.15 -18.61
CA ARG A 451 11.47 -0.48 -19.40
C ARG A 451 11.10 0.94 -19.83
N ASP A 452 9.81 1.24 -19.89
CA ASP A 452 9.31 2.43 -20.56
C ASP A 452 9.09 3.62 -19.62
N LEU A 453 9.07 3.43 -18.30
CA LEU A 453 8.79 4.49 -17.32
C LEU A 453 7.44 5.17 -17.62
N ALA A 454 6.39 4.37 -17.81
CA ALA A 454 5.10 4.87 -18.29
C ALA A 454 4.48 5.96 -17.39
N ILE A 455 4.85 5.97 -16.10
CA ILE A 455 4.49 7.05 -15.16
C ILE A 455 4.92 8.45 -15.63
N VAL A 456 6.03 8.56 -16.38
CA VAL A 456 6.50 9.86 -16.90
C VAL A 456 5.48 10.42 -17.88
N ARG A 457 4.98 9.58 -18.78
CA ARG A 457 3.89 9.91 -19.70
C ARG A 457 2.64 10.36 -18.96
N HIS A 458 2.26 9.60 -17.94
CA HIS A 458 1.09 9.87 -17.12
C HIS A 458 1.15 11.27 -16.50
N GLU A 459 2.22 11.58 -15.76
CA GLU A 459 2.35 12.87 -15.06
C GLU A 459 2.54 14.05 -16.02
N LEU A 460 3.29 13.88 -17.10
CA LEU A 460 3.43 14.93 -18.11
C LEU A 460 2.10 15.24 -18.81
N THR A 461 1.19 14.26 -18.89
CA THR A 461 -0.16 14.50 -19.44
C THR A 461 -0.94 15.47 -18.53
N HIS A 462 -0.96 15.23 -17.22
CA HIS A 462 -1.55 16.19 -16.28
C HIS A 462 -0.89 17.57 -16.38
N ALA A 463 0.45 17.61 -16.47
CA ALA A 463 1.18 18.88 -16.56
C ALA A 463 0.78 19.67 -17.80
N LEU A 464 0.67 19.02 -18.97
CA LEU A 464 0.23 19.66 -20.19
C LEU A 464 -1.23 20.11 -20.10
N VAL A 465 -2.13 19.21 -19.69
CA VAL A 465 -3.57 19.47 -19.57
C VAL A 465 -3.83 20.68 -18.67
N HIS A 466 -3.22 20.71 -17.48
CA HIS A 466 -3.36 21.82 -16.54
C HIS A 466 -2.62 23.09 -16.96
N GLU A 467 -1.67 23.03 -17.89
CA GLU A 467 -1.17 24.21 -18.60
C GLU A 467 -2.21 24.77 -19.59
N ILE A 468 -3.00 23.90 -20.24
CA ILE A 468 -4.09 24.31 -21.14
C ILE A 468 -5.25 24.93 -20.35
N VAL A 469 -5.75 24.20 -19.36
CA VAL A 469 -6.98 24.59 -18.63
C VAL A 469 -6.70 25.60 -17.52
N GLY A 470 -5.45 25.76 -17.11
CA GLY A 470 -5.06 26.55 -15.96
C GLY A 470 -5.25 25.82 -14.64
N PRO A 471 -4.47 26.17 -13.59
CA PRO A 471 -4.40 25.40 -12.35
C PRO A 471 -5.65 25.49 -11.46
N ASP A 472 -6.57 26.41 -11.77
CA ASP A 472 -7.82 26.63 -11.04
C ASP A 472 -9.03 25.96 -11.72
N ALA A 473 -8.85 25.38 -12.91
CA ALA A 473 -9.94 24.73 -13.63
C ALA A 473 -10.37 23.44 -12.95
N MET A 474 -11.69 23.22 -12.89
CA MET A 474 -12.27 21.99 -12.37
C MET A 474 -12.57 21.03 -13.52
N LEU A 475 -11.76 19.97 -13.62
CA LEU A 475 -12.02 18.83 -14.50
C LEU A 475 -12.68 17.69 -13.71
N PRO A 476 -13.56 16.88 -14.32
CA PRO A 476 -13.98 15.63 -13.71
C PRO A 476 -12.76 14.75 -13.43
N ALA A 477 -12.66 14.18 -12.22
CA ALA A 477 -11.50 13.37 -11.83
C ALA A 477 -11.33 12.14 -12.74
N TRP A 478 -12.43 11.49 -13.13
CA TRP A 478 -12.40 10.42 -14.12
C TRP A 478 -11.85 10.86 -15.48
N PHE A 479 -12.07 12.11 -15.87
CA PHE A 479 -11.58 12.61 -17.15
C PHE A 479 -10.08 12.91 -17.08
N ASP A 480 -9.63 13.63 -16.05
CA ASP A 480 -8.21 14.01 -15.88
C ASP A 480 -7.31 12.77 -15.71
N GLU A 481 -7.65 11.89 -14.76
CA GLU A 481 -6.91 10.63 -14.54
C GLU A 481 -7.09 9.65 -15.70
N GLY A 482 -8.27 9.63 -16.33
CA GLY A 482 -8.55 8.80 -17.49
C GLY A 482 -7.71 9.18 -18.71
N LEU A 483 -7.50 10.48 -18.93
CA LEU A 483 -6.68 10.99 -20.02
C LEU A 483 -5.21 10.66 -19.81
N ALA A 484 -4.67 10.90 -18.62
CA ALA A 484 -3.31 10.51 -18.26
C ALA A 484 -3.07 9.00 -18.37
N THR A 485 -4.03 8.19 -17.91
CA THR A 485 -3.98 6.73 -18.00
C THR A 485 -4.05 6.24 -19.44
N LEU A 486 -4.89 6.86 -20.28
CA LEU A 486 -5.01 6.51 -21.69
C LEU A 486 -3.69 6.77 -22.42
N GLU A 487 -3.06 7.92 -22.18
CA GLU A 487 -1.76 8.26 -22.75
C GLU A 487 -0.64 7.35 -22.22
N GLU A 488 -0.62 7.04 -20.92
CA GLU A 488 0.31 6.06 -20.32
C GLU A 488 0.24 4.70 -21.04
N ARG A 489 -0.97 4.21 -21.30
CA ARG A 489 -1.19 2.87 -21.87
C ARG A 489 -0.84 2.77 -23.34
N THR A 490 -0.63 3.88 -24.06
CA THR A 490 -0.08 3.84 -25.43
C THR A 490 1.33 3.24 -25.49
N LEU A 491 2.05 3.24 -24.36
CA LEU A 491 3.35 2.60 -24.22
C LEU A 491 3.25 1.08 -24.00
N ARG A 492 2.05 0.56 -23.72
CA ARG A 492 1.80 -0.88 -23.52
C ARG A 492 1.39 -1.52 -24.84
N VAL A 493 1.68 -2.82 -24.98
CA VAL A 493 1.27 -3.62 -26.14
C VAL A 493 -0.27 -3.78 -26.13
N ASP A 494 -0.91 -3.68 -27.29
CA ASP A 494 -2.37 -3.64 -27.56
C ASP A 494 -3.32 -4.58 -26.76
N ASP A 495 -2.81 -5.65 -26.10
CA ASP A 495 -3.62 -6.62 -25.34
C ASP A 495 -4.38 -5.95 -24.16
N ASP A 496 -3.84 -4.86 -23.61
CA ASP A 496 -4.44 -4.15 -22.47
C ASP A 496 -5.79 -3.50 -22.82
N ALA A 497 -5.99 -2.98 -24.04
CA ALA A 497 -7.21 -2.24 -24.37
C ALA A 497 -8.48 -3.11 -24.41
N THR A 498 -8.36 -4.36 -24.89
CA THR A 498 -9.48 -5.31 -24.91
C THR A 498 -9.79 -5.79 -23.48
N ARG A 499 -8.73 -6.01 -22.69
CA ARG A 499 -8.83 -6.39 -21.30
C ARG A 499 -9.43 -5.30 -20.43
N ASP A 500 -9.04 -4.05 -20.63
CA ASP A 500 -9.54 -2.89 -19.92
C ASP A 500 -11.02 -2.64 -20.18
N ALA A 501 -11.45 -2.80 -21.43
CA ALA A 501 -12.86 -2.76 -21.79
C ALA A 501 -13.66 -3.89 -21.12
N ALA A 502 -13.14 -5.13 -21.11
CA ALA A 502 -13.79 -6.27 -20.47
C ALA A 502 -13.90 -6.11 -18.94
N ILE A 503 -12.83 -5.63 -18.28
CA ILE A 503 -12.84 -5.26 -16.86
C ILE A 503 -13.93 -4.23 -16.60
N THR A 504 -13.95 -3.16 -17.40
CA THR A 504 -14.91 -2.06 -17.21
C THR A 504 -16.34 -2.51 -17.42
N LEU A 505 -16.63 -3.28 -18.47
CA LEU A 505 -17.98 -3.84 -18.70
C LEU A 505 -18.42 -4.75 -17.55
N THR A 506 -17.51 -5.57 -17.02
CA THR A 506 -17.81 -6.43 -15.86
C THR A 506 -18.17 -5.61 -14.62
N LEU A 507 -17.42 -4.54 -14.36
CA LEU A 507 -17.71 -3.63 -13.24
C LEU A 507 -19.07 -2.95 -13.41
N LEU A 508 -19.34 -2.40 -14.59
CA LEU A 508 -20.60 -1.71 -14.90
C LEU A 508 -21.80 -2.65 -14.80
N ALA A 509 -21.68 -3.90 -15.29
CA ALA A 509 -22.73 -4.92 -15.15
C ALA A 509 -23.02 -5.27 -13.68
N GLY A 510 -22.01 -5.18 -12.81
CA GLY A 510 -22.14 -5.32 -11.36
C GLY A 510 -22.63 -4.07 -10.63
N GLY A 511 -23.04 -3.01 -11.35
CA GLY A 511 -23.47 -1.74 -10.76
C GLY A 511 -22.34 -0.93 -10.13
N ARG A 512 -21.09 -1.19 -10.53
CA ARG A 512 -19.87 -0.53 -10.04
C ARG A 512 -19.24 0.33 -11.14
N GLY A 513 -18.53 1.40 -10.76
CA GLY A 513 -17.77 2.22 -11.73
C GLY A 513 -18.62 3.28 -12.46
N ASP A 514 -19.68 3.78 -11.82
CA ASP A 514 -20.43 4.94 -12.31
C ASP A 514 -19.53 6.18 -12.42
N LEU A 515 -19.54 6.85 -13.58
CA LEU A 515 -18.68 8.01 -13.84
C LEU A 515 -19.05 9.20 -12.96
N ALA A 516 -20.32 9.39 -12.62
CA ALA A 516 -20.74 10.45 -11.72
C ALA A 516 -20.14 10.25 -10.31
N ALA A 517 -19.99 9.00 -9.87
CA ALA A 517 -19.31 8.65 -8.62
C ALA A 517 -17.77 8.82 -8.69
N LEU A 518 -17.20 8.95 -9.89
CA LEU A 518 -15.78 9.21 -10.12
C LEU A 518 -15.51 10.68 -10.50
N GLY A 519 -16.50 11.57 -10.38
CA GLY A 519 -16.44 12.94 -10.88
C GLY A 519 -15.57 13.90 -10.07
N SER A 520 -15.42 13.71 -8.76
CA SER A 520 -14.63 14.61 -7.90
C SER A 520 -13.37 13.93 -7.33
N PRO A 521 -12.29 14.67 -7.03
CA PRO A 521 -11.08 14.12 -6.43
C PRO A 521 -11.34 13.37 -5.11
N THR A 522 -12.29 13.83 -4.30
CA THR A 522 -12.63 13.17 -3.02
C THR A 522 -13.35 11.84 -3.25
N GLN A 523 -14.32 11.81 -4.17
CA GLN A 523 -15.02 10.56 -4.49
C GLN A 523 -14.10 9.58 -5.23
N TRP A 524 -13.22 10.07 -6.10
CA TRP A 524 -12.20 9.29 -6.80
C TRP A 524 -11.40 8.41 -5.84
N VAL A 525 -10.87 8.98 -4.74
CA VAL A 525 -10.09 8.22 -3.76
C VAL A 525 -10.91 7.08 -3.16
N THR A 526 -12.13 7.36 -2.70
CA THR A 526 -12.99 6.34 -2.07
C THR A 526 -13.45 5.27 -3.05
N GLN A 527 -13.84 5.67 -4.26
CA GLN A 527 -14.36 4.75 -5.27
C GLN A 527 -13.24 3.94 -5.92
N ASN A 528 -12.09 4.55 -6.23
CA ASN A 528 -10.96 3.81 -6.79
C ASN A 528 -10.48 2.70 -5.86
N ALA A 529 -10.45 2.97 -4.55
CA ALA A 529 -10.20 1.96 -3.55
C ALA A 529 -11.23 0.83 -3.55
N ALA A 530 -12.53 1.15 -3.57
CA ALA A 530 -13.62 0.16 -3.66
C ALA A 530 -13.60 -0.65 -4.96
N LEU A 531 -12.95 -0.10 -6.00
CA LEU A 531 -12.75 -0.72 -7.30
C LEU A 531 -11.42 -1.47 -7.42
N ASP A 532 -10.66 -1.66 -6.33
CA ASP A 532 -9.34 -2.32 -6.36
C ASP A 532 -8.35 -1.66 -7.35
N GLY A 533 -8.35 -0.32 -7.42
CA GLY A 533 -7.53 0.44 -8.36
C GLY A 533 -8.08 0.48 -9.79
N LYS A 534 -9.25 -0.10 -10.05
CA LYS A 534 -9.83 -0.16 -11.41
C LYS A 534 -10.59 1.09 -11.83
N ALA A 535 -10.68 2.15 -10.99
CA ALA A 535 -11.24 3.42 -11.46
C ALA A 535 -10.40 4.00 -12.60
N TYR A 536 -9.07 3.89 -12.54
CA TYR A 536 -8.16 4.23 -13.64
C TYR A 536 -8.53 3.55 -14.96
N THR A 537 -8.98 2.29 -14.88
CA THR A 537 -9.38 1.51 -16.06
C THR A 537 -10.70 2.03 -16.62
N VAL A 538 -11.70 2.20 -15.76
CA VAL A 538 -13.01 2.76 -16.13
C VAL A 538 -12.86 4.17 -16.72
N ALA A 539 -12.03 4.99 -16.11
CA ALA A 539 -11.71 6.35 -16.52
C ALA A 539 -11.06 6.41 -17.91
N ALA A 540 -10.05 5.57 -18.15
CA ALA A 540 -9.40 5.48 -19.46
C ALA A 540 -10.37 5.03 -20.57
N GLU A 541 -11.24 4.05 -20.29
CA GLU A 541 -12.30 3.63 -21.21
C GLU A 541 -13.27 4.78 -21.54
N ALA A 542 -13.72 5.51 -20.50
CA ALA A 542 -14.62 6.64 -20.65
C ALA A 542 -13.99 7.76 -21.48
N THR A 543 -12.74 8.13 -21.17
CA THR A 543 -12.01 9.15 -21.92
C THR A 543 -11.75 8.72 -23.35
N ARG A 544 -11.50 7.44 -23.64
CA ARG A 544 -11.43 6.96 -25.03
C ARG A 544 -12.76 7.12 -25.75
N VAL A 545 -13.87 6.67 -25.16
CA VAL A 545 -15.21 6.82 -25.78
C VAL A 545 -15.53 8.30 -26.00
N LEU A 546 -15.13 9.19 -25.08
CA LEU A 546 -15.25 10.63 -25.24
C LEU A 546 -14.40 11.14 -26.41
N ARG A 547 -13.10 10.79 -26.47
CA ARG A 547 -12.17 11.19 -27.54
C ARG A 547 -12.64 10.75 -28.92
N GLU A 548 -13.26 9.58 -29.03
CA GLU A 548 -13.86 9.11 -30.28
C GLU A 548 -15.08 9.91 -30.69
N ARG A 549 -15.88 10.35 -29.71
CA ARG A 549 -17.07 11.16 -29.94
C ARG A 549 -16.73 12.57 -30.42
N VAL A 550 -15.71 13.19 -29.83
CA VAL A 550 -15.35 14.60 -30.09
C VAL A 550 -14.13 14.77 -31.00
N THR A 551 -13.44 13.67 -31.35
CA THR A 551 -12.12 13.64 -32.01
C THR A 551 -10.99 14.22 -31.14
N ALA A 552 -9.73 14.01 -31.55
CA ALA A 552 -8.57 14.60 -30.86
C ALA A 552 -8.62 16.15 -30.90
N GLU A 553 -9.01 16.73 -32.04
CA GLU A 553 -9.16 18.18 -32.18
C GLU A 553 -10.30 18.74 -31.31
N GLY A 554 -11.43 18.03 -31.20
CA GLY A 554 -12.50 18.43 -30.29
C GLY A 554 -12.09 18.35 -28.83
N LEU A 555 -11.31 17.32 -28.44
CA LEU A 555 -10.78 17.21 -27.08
C LEU A 555 -9.93 18.45 -26.72
N VAL A 556 -9.02 18.87 -27.61
CA VAL A 556 -8.21 20.08 -27.39
C VAL A 556 -9.10 21.32 -27.28
N ARG A 557 -10.09 21.48 -28.15
CA ARG A 557 -11.05 22.62 -28.06
C ARG A 557 -11.80 22.66 -26.74
N ILE A 558 -12.22 21.51 -26.19
CA ILE A 558 -12.87 21.42 -24.89
C ILE A 558 -11.94 21.93 -23.79
N LEU A 559 -10.68 21.50 -23.78
CA LEU A 559 -9.68 21.95 -22.82
C LEU A 559 -9.42 23.46 -22.94
N GLU A 560 -9.28 23.97 -24.16
CA GLU A 560 -9.06 25.41 -24.38
C GLU A 560 -10.26 26.28 -23.99
N GLU A 561 -11.50 25.86 -24.29
CA GLU A 561 -12.70 26.53 -23.80
C GLU A 561 -12.74 26.53 -22.27
N THR A 562 -12.37 25.40 -21.65
CA THR A 562 -12.28 25.29 -20.20
C THR A 562 -11.24 26.25 -19.63
N GLY A 563 -10.07 26.37 -20.27
CA GLY A 563 -9.03 27.33 -19.90
C GLY A 563 -9.42 28.80 -20.07
N ARG A 564 -10.40 29.09 -20.94
CA ARG A 564 -11.01 30.42 -21.06
C ARG A 564 -12.09 30.71 -20.01
N GLY A 565 -12.33 29.78 -19.07
CA GLY A 565 -13.26 29.93 -17.97
C GLY A 565 -14.63 29.29 -18.18
N THR A 566 -14.85 28.60 -19.30
CA THR A 566 -16.07 27.80 -19.52
C THR A 566 -16.04 26.56 -18.61
N ALA A 567 -17.16 26.20 -17.98
CA ALA A 567 -17.21 24.95 -17.23
C ALA A 567 -17.02 23.75 -18.16
N PHE A 568 -16.24 22.74 -17.76
CA PHE A 568 -15.93 21.56 -18.60
C PHE A 568 -17.17 20.92 -19.22
N ALA A 569 -18.25 20.75 -18.43
CA ALA A 569 -19.50 20.17 -18.93
C ALA A 569 -20.15 21.00 -20.05
N THR A 570 -20.01 22.32 -20.01
CA THR A 570 -20.50 23.24 -21.05
C THR A 570 -19.60 23.19 -22.28
N ALA A 571 -18.28 23.21 -22.11
CA ALA A 571 -17.34 23.06 -23.22
C ALA A 571 -17.52 21.73 -23.95
N TYR A 572 -17.71 20.64 -23.19
CA TYR A 572 -18.06 19.34 -23.75
C TYR A 572 -19.38 19.38 -24.53
N ALA A 573 -20.42 20.03 -23.99
CA ALA A 573 -21.70 20.13 -24.68
C ALA A 573 -21.61 20.91 -26.00
N ASN A 574 -20.83 21.98 -26.03
CA ASN A 574 -20.60 22.79 -27.24
C ASN A 574 -19.94 21.96 -28.36
N VAL A 575 -18.96 21.12 -28.01
CA VAL A 575 -18.17 20.35 -28.99
C VAL A 575 -18.79 18.99 -29.32
N GLY A 576 -19.28 18.27 -28.31
CA GLY A 576 -19.83 16.91 -28.44
C GLY A 576 -21.30 16.85 -28.85
N GLY A 577 -22.03 17.98 -28.76
CA GLY A 577 -23.44 18.07 -29.13
C GLY A 577 -24.39 17.32 -28.19
N GLU A 578 -23.96 17.04 -26.96
CA GLU A 578 -24.76 16.38 -25.92
C GLU A 578 -24.31 16.82 -24.52
N SER A 579 -25.17 16.71 -23.50
CA SER A 579 -24.75 17.07 -22.14
C SER A 579 -23.75 16.06 -21.57
N LEU A 580 -22.88 16.49 -20.66
CA LEU A 580 -21.96 15.58 -19.96
C LEU A 580 -22.72 14.48 -19.19
N ALA A 581 -23.87 14.81 -18.60
CA ALA A 581 -24.70 13.85 -17.89
C ALA A 581 -25.35 12.82 -18.84
N ASP A 582 -25.68 13.19 -20.08
CA ASP A 582 -26.14 12.24 -21.10
C ASP A 582 -25.01 11.30 -21.52
N PHE A 583 -23.80 11.84 -21.70
CA PHE A 583 -22.61 11.03 -21.96
C PHE A 583 -22.38 10.00 -20.85
N GLU A 584 -22.36 10.44 -19.59
CA GLU A 584 -22.13 9.57 -18.42
C GLU A 584 -23.17 8.45 -18.31
N ARG A 585 -24.46 8.77 -18.52
CA ARG A 585 -25.54 7.76 -18.54
C ARG A 585 -25.41 6.80 -19.72
N ALA A 586 -24.98 7.27 -20.88
CA ALA A 586 -24.89 6.45 -22.09
C ALA A 586 -23.58 5.65 -22.17
N PHE A 587 -22.57 5.97 -21.35
CA PHE A 587 -21.25 5.33 -21.38
C PHE A 587 -21.29 3.79 -21.33
N PRO A 588 -22.04 3.13 -20.43
CA PRO A 588 -22.10 1.67 -20.40
C PRO A 588 -22.62 1.07 -21.70
N ALA A 589 -23.68 1.66 -22.28
CA ALA A 589 -24.26 1.20 -23.53
C ALA A 589 -23.29 1.42 -24.72
N ARG A 590 -22.58 2.55 -24.74
CA ARG A 590 -21.56 2.85 -25.76
C ARG A 590 -20.42 1.87 -25.72
N LEU A 591 -19.87 1.62 -24.52
CA LEU A 591 -18.79 0.65 -24.35
C LEU A 591 -19.24 -0.77 -24.72
N SER A 592 -20.45 -1.17 -24.32
CA SER A 592 -21.03 -2.48 -24.63
C SER A 592 -21.28 -2.66 -26.13
N SER A 593 -21.75 -1.63 -26.84
CA SER A 593 -21.91 -1.68 -28.30
C SER A 593 -20.58 -1.97 -29.02
N ARG A 594 -19.47 -1.50 -28.45
CA ARG A 594 -18.13 -1.69 -29.01
C ARG A 594 -17.50 -3.01 -28.61
N TYR A 595 -17.60 -3.43 -27.35
CA TYR A 595 -16.83 -4.56 -26.79
C TYR A 595 -17.69 -5.68 -26.18
N GLY A 596 -19.01 -5.57 -26.19
CA GLY A 596 -19.93 -6.53 -25.59
C GLY A 596 -20.18 -7.80 -26.42
N GLN A 597 -19.71 -7.83 -27.67
CA GLN A 597 -19.77 -9.03 -28.51
C GLN A 597 -18.51 -9.87 -28.35
N ALA A 598 -18.68 -11.20 -28.44
CA ALA A 598 -17.56 -12.14 -28.42
C ALA A 598 -16.52 -11.80 -29.51
N ARG A 599 -15.25 -11.73 -29.14
CA ARG A 599 -14.13 -11.39 -30.04
C ARG A 599 -12.89 -12.20 -29.75
N ILE A 600 -12.04 -12.36 -30.77
CA ILE A 600 -10.69 -12.92 -30.64
C ILE A 600 -9.68 -11.87 -31.12
N ALA A 601 -8.72 -11.51 -30.27
CA ALA A 601 -7.53 -10.75 -30.65
C ALA A 601 -6.34 -11.70 -30.76
N VAL A 602 -5.45 -11.43 -31.70
CA VAL A 602 -4.34 -12.32 -32.08
C VAL A 602 -3.07 -11.51 -32.25
N ARG A 603 -1.94 -12.01 -31.73
CA ARG A 603 -0.63 -11.36 -31.80
C ARG A 603 0.52 -12.37 -31.97
N PRO A 604 1.59 -12.02 -32.71
CA PRO A 604 2.81 -12.83 -32.76
C PRO A 604 3.45 -13.00 -31.38
N SER A 605 4.04 -14.16 -31.13
CA SER A 605 4.78 -14.50 -29.91
C SER A 605 6.02 -15.32 -30.26
N ALA A 606 7.03 -15.33 -29.40
CA ALA A 606 8.20 -16.20 -29.58
C ALA A 606 7.85 -17.70 -29.59
N GLU A 607 6.70 -18.06 -28.99
CA GLU A 607 6.19 -19.43 -28.89
C GLU A 607 5.06 -19.73 -29.93
N GLY A 608 4.93 -18.89 -30.97
CA GLY A 608 3.89 -18.98 -32.00
C GLY A 608 2.99 -17.75 -32.00
N VAL A 609 1.72 -17.93 -31.68
CA VAL A 609 0.68 -16.90 -31.72
C VAL A 609 -0.06 -16.85 -30.39
N ARG A 610 0.02 -15.71 -29.70
CA ARG A 610 -0.82 -15.43 -28.53
C ARG A 610 -2.17 -14.93 -28.99
N TRP A 611 -3.24 -15.40 -28.35
CA TRP A 611 -4.58 -14.94 -28.66
C TRP A 611 -5.44 -14.84 -27.39
N SER A 612 -6.41 -13.94 -27.42
CA SER A 612 -7.34 -13.70 -26.33
C SER A 612 -8.76 -13.67 -26.85
N ALA A 613 -9.64 -14.42 -26.20
CA ALA A 613 -11.08 -14.41 -26.43
C ALA A 613 -11.74 -13.55 -25.34
N SER A 614 -12.63 -12.64 -25.72
CA SER A 614 -13.32 -11.72 -24.79
C SER A 614 -14.80 -11.60 -25.17
N GLY A 615 -15.61 -11.00 -24.28
CA GLY A 615 -17.05 -10.83 -24.50
C GLY A 615 -17.90 -12.03 -24.07
N PHE A 616 -17.36 -12.92 -23.23
CA PHE A 616 -18.10 -14.02 -22.62
C PHE A 616 -18.59 -13.64 -21.23
N ALA A 617 -19.57 -14.37 -20.70
CA ALA A 617 -19.99 -14.19 -19.31
C ALA A 617 -18.88 -14.69 -18.35
N PRO A 618 -18.57 -13.96 -17.25
CA PRO A 618 -17.58 -14.40 -16.27
C PRO A 618 -17.83 -15.84 -15.77
N GLY A 619 -16.77 -16.65 -15.73
CA GLY A 619 -16.84 -18.05 -15.29
C GLY A 619 -17.58 -18.99 -16.23
N ALA A 620 -18.02 -18.53 -17.41
CA ALA A 620 -18.72 -19.39 -18.38
C ALA A 620 -17.75 -20.33 -19.10
N ALA A 621 -18.25 -21.50 -19.49
CA ALA A 621 -17.56 -22.39 -20.41
C ALA A 621 -17.45 -21.73 -21.80
N VAL A 622 -16.26 -21.80 -22.39
CA VAL A 622 -15.93 -21.35 -23.74
C VAL A 622 -15.34 -22.54 -24.49
N THR A 623 -16.07 -23.04 -25.48
CA THR A 623 -15.58 -24.06 -26.41
C THR A 623 -14.66 -23.40 -27.42
N VAL A 624 -13.42 -23.87 -27.48
CA VAL A 624 -12.38 -23.40 -28.40
C VAL A 624 -12.13 -24.47 -29.44
N GLU A 625 -12.22 -24.10 -30.70
CA GLU A 625 -11.86 -24.92 -31.85
C GLU A 625 -10.74 -24.23 -32.62
N ILE A 626 -9.64 -24.93 -32.90
CA ILE A 626 -8.56 -24.47 -33.78
C ILE A 626 -8.44 -25.45 -34.94
N GLU A 627 -8.62 -24.96 -36.16
CA GLU A 627 -8.71 -25.78 -37.38
C GLU A 627 -7.76 -25.25 -38.46
N GLY A 628 -6.98 -26.14 -39.08
CA GLY A 628 -6.11 -25.90 -40.24
C GLY A 628 -6.05 -27.12 -41.15
N ALA A 629 -5.32 -27.05 -42.27
CA ALA A 629 -5.38 -28.04 -43.36
C ALA A 629 -5.18 -29.52 -42.94
N ALA A 630 -4.38 -29.78 -41.90
CA ALA A 630 -4.15 -31.13 -41.35
C ALA A 630 -4.12 -31.13 -39.81
N TYR A 631 -4.81 -30.18 -39.18
CA TYR A 631 -4.76 -29.98 -37.74
C TYR A 631 -6.12 -29.54 -37.22
N ARG A 632 -6.64 -30.24 -36.22
CA ARG A 632 -7.85 -29.85 -35.52
C ARG A 632 -7.71 -30.16 -34.04
N VAL A 633 -7.95 -29.17 -33.20
CA VAL A 633 -8.08 -29.37 -31.75
C VAL A 633 -9.34 -28.67 -31.27
N GLU A 634 -10.06 -29.34 -30.40
CA GLU A 634 -11.23 -28.80 -29.72
C GLU A 634 -11.09 -29.06 -28.23
N TYR A 635 -11.31 -28.02 -27.43
CA TYR A 635 -11.32 -28.14 -25.98
C TYR A 635 -12.26 -27.10 -25.37
N THR A 636 -12.66 -27.34 -24.13
CA THR A 636 -13.44 -26.37 -23.36
C THR A 636 -12.53 -25.69 -22.35
N ALA A 637 -12.58 -24.37 -22.34
CA ALA A 637 -11.93 -23.53 -21.34
C ALA A 637 -12.99 -22.82 -20.49
N THR A 638 -12.56 -22.21 -19.39
CA THR A 638 -13.41 -21.37 -18.55
C THR A 638 -12.96 -19.92 -18.70
N ALA A 639 -13.91 -19.04 -19.04
CA ALA A 639 -13.67 -17.61 -19.03
C ALA A 639 -13.34 -17.14 -17.61
N ASP A 640 -12.35 -16.26 -17.47
CA ASP A 640 -11.95 -15.69 -16.20
C ASP A 640 -13.06 -14.82 -15.58
N ARG A 641 -12.76 -14.20 -14.44
CA ARG A 641 -13.71 -13.33 -13.74
C ARG A 641 -14.14 -12.08 -14.53
N TYR A 642 -13.50 -11.78 -15.66
CA TYR A 642 -13.83 -10.68 -16.57
C TYR A 642 -14.44 -11.15 -17.88
N GLY A 643 -14.73 -12.45 -18.02
CA GLY A 643 -15.31 -12.99 -19.25
C GLY A 643 -14.30 -13.16 -20.38
N MET A 644 -13.01 -13.34 -20.04
CA MET A 644 -11.94 -13.53 -21.01
C MET A 644 -11.23 -14.88 -20.91
N TYR A 645 -10.62 -15.33 -22.00
CA TYR A 645 -9.74 -16.49 -22.04
C TYR A 645 -8.49 -16.14 -22.85
N GLU A 646 -7.30 -16.47 -22.36
CA GLU A 646 -6.02 -16.20 -23.02
C GLU A 646 -5.25 -17.51 -23.21
N ALA A 647 -4.66 -17.68 -24.39
CA ALA A 647 -3.86 -18.86 -24.73
C ALA A 647 -2.77 -18.55 -25.76
N VAL A 648 -1.84 -19.48 -25.91
CA VAL A 648 -0.82 -19.47 -26.97
C VAL A 648 -1.03 -20.69 -27.85
N PHE A 649 -0.94 -20.49 -29.15
CA PHE A 649 -1.09 -21.52 -30.17
C PHE A 649 0.08 -21.45 -31.16
N GLY A 650 0.58 -22.60 -31.64
CA GLY A 650 1.58 -22.64 -32.71
C GLY A 650 2.94 -23.21 -32.33
N GLY A 651 3.27 -23.34 -31.05
CA GLY A 651 4.57 -23.89 -30.62
C GLY A 651 4.86 -25.34 -31.05
N THR A 652 3.83 -26.12 -31.37
CA THR A 652 3.93 -27.51 -31.84
C THR A 652 3.10 -27.79 -33.11
N ALA A 653 2.41 -26.77 -33.64
CA ALA A 653 1.59 -26.93 -34.84
C ALA A 653 2.47 -26.80 -36.10
N PRO A 654 2.14 -27.51 -37.19
CA PRO A 654 2.77 -27.25 -38.49
C PRO A 654 2.68 -25.77 -38.89
N SER A 655 3.59 -25.29 -39.75
CA SER A 655 3.41 -23.95 -40.30
C SER A 655 2.24 -23.93 -41.28
N GLY A 656 1.40 -22.91 -41.19
CA GLY A 656 0.17 -22.84 -41.98
C GLY A 656 -0.80 -21.77 -41.50
N GLU A 657 -1.95 -21.72 -42.17
CA GLU A 657 -3.09 -20.91 -41.76
C GLU A 657 -4.07 -21.72 -40.93
N TYR A 658 -4.55 -21.10 -39.85
CA TYR A 658 -5.44 -21.70 -38.87
C TYR A 658 -6.58 -20.75 -38.55
N ALA A 659 -7.77 -21.31 -38.31
CA ALA A 659 -8.92 -20.58 -37.79
C ALA A 659 -9.13 -20.94 -36.31
N ILE A 660 -9.08 -19.95 -35.43
CA ILE A 660 -9.45 -20.07 -34.02
C ILE A 660 -10.90 -19.62 -33.88
N ARG A 661 -11.75 -20.46 -33.32
CA ARG A 661 -13.15 -20.18 -33.02
C ARG A 661 -13.38 -20.36 -31.52
N ALA A 662 -14.04 -19.39 -30.89
CA ALA A 662 -14.43 -19.44 -29.49
C ALA A 662 -15.94 -19.25 -29.38
N THR A 663 -16.65 -20.18 -28.75
CA THR A 663 -18.11 -20.16 -28.60
C THR A 663 -18.48 -20.38 -27.14
N GLY A 664 -19.38 -19.56 -26.60
CA GLY A 664 -19.81 -19.70 -25.20
C GLY A 664 -20.98 -18.77 -24.89
N ARG A 665 -21.34 -18.69 -23.60
CA ARG A 665 -22.36 -17.74 -23.15
C ARG A 665 -21.82 -16.31 -23.31
N GLY A 666 -22.38 -15.56 -24.26
CA GLY A 666 -21.88 -14.24 -24.69
C GLY A 666 -21.68 -14.13 -26.20
N GLY A 667 -21.61 -15.27 -26.92
CA GLY A 667 -21.62 -15.31 -28.37
C GLY A 667 -20.57 -16.25 -28.96
N ARG A 668 -20.22 -16.00 -30.22
CA ARG A 668 -19.18 -16.72 -30.97
C ARG A 668 -18.24 -15.73 -31.62
N ALA A 669 -16.95 -16.02 -31.57
CA ALA A 669 -15.89 -15.26 -32.21
C ALA A 669 -15.06 -16.17 -33.13
N THR A 670 -14.47 -15.61 -34.18
CA THR A 670 -13.55 -16.34 -35.07
C THR A 670 -12.42 -15.41 -35.50
N ALA A 671 -11.19 -15.90 -35.50
CA ALA A 671 -10.03 -15.19 -36.03
C ALA A 671 -9.13 -16.15 -36.81
N SER A 672 -8.53 -15.66 -37.89
CA SER A 672 -7.53 -16.40 -38.66
C SER A 672 -6.13 -16.03 -38.16
N VAL A 673 -5.27 -17.04 -38.03
CA VAL A 673 -3.90 -16.89 -37.55
C VAL A 673 -2.94 -17.63 -38.47
N ARG A 674 -1.72 -17.12 -38.58
CA ARG A 674 -0.63 -17.77 -39.30
C ARG A 674 0.45 -18.17 -38.30
N VAL A 675 0.81 -19.44 -38.30
CA VAL A 675 1.87 -20.03 -37.47
C VAL A 675 3.11 -20.29 -38.30
#